data_AF-A0A1C3KEI7-F1
#
_entry.id   AF-A0A1C3KEI7-F1
#
_cell.length_a   1.000
_cell.length_b   1.000
_cell.length_c   1.000
_cell.angle_alpha   90.00
_cell.angle_beta   90.00
_cell.angle_gamma   90.00
#
_symmetry.space_group_name_H-M   'P 1'
#
loop_
_entity.id
_entity.type
_entity.pdbx_description
1 polymer ?
#
loop_
_entity_poly.entity_id
_entity_poly.type
_entity_poly.pdbx_seq_one_letter_code
_entity_poly.pdbx_strand_id
1 'polypeptide(L)'
;MINEHDDKTRFFIDGSEKKDYDSSLRREDYLKGQTEEIQNWNISLERKGSVEDKLVESERKAVLREAENDLVTGGHTKVPSRKQDGKDLQNRDINNAEDKIARMIKQTSYESSVAGGRANSGKDFAAKVSGKLSSKLSGKLSGKLSGKPSGKVSGKAIAKVGSRLSGKLSGKSGSKPSCKLGRAKGPALGTAAESKESHPLEKDEKKKKNPYETSKERKMHVLAKRSRCLTSFEMVKESPKSKENDNVLLRSSEINPNESNGEKKNVLLLLTRDLRVCDNWAVIYAYEMAKKKKCNLIACSYLNRKEKYTSRYIDIKLKVLKSLENNFKKLNIPFYILPLFMVDEFMEFLRIHDIKTIICDFHPLEQEKNFLQNLVYLSNEKKIKILQVDSHNIIPLWVASKVEEFSARTLRPKIQSYLPTFLIEYINIEQPFNQICKHPEPFDIENIFKKLTVVDSCPIIPNFVCSEYKAQEILDNFCKQKLDKYNVKRNDPNNDASVLLMPYINFGILSAQRCVLEINKHAYNFPSINTVSGKDSFNDDIIMRKELADNYCYYNKNYDNFNGGKEWARESLKKHDADKREHLYDYDDFKNAKTHNDLWNCCQLQLIHEGVIHEFLRMYWAKKILNWSENSKTALKYAIKLNDEFAIDGKTSNAYVGIMWSIMGVHDQSWNERSIFGKIRYMNYNGCKRNFDINMYMSKYPKGKENALIVQKIPKITFAHYMKKRKNYPALLASQEKAAKATKAAKKEDVLLYERKGGGANVT
;
A
#
# COMPACT_ATOMS: atom_id res chain seq x y z
N MET A 1 56.32 -8.01 -2.08
CA MET A 1 56.80 -9.35 -1.66
C MET A 1 55.68 -10.31 -2.02
N ILE A 2 55.66 -10.96 -3.20
CA ILE A 2 56.41 -12.19 -3.57
C ILE A 2 56.04 -13.29 -2.56
N ASN A 3 55.40 -14.44 -2.83
CA ASN A 3 55.29 -15.31 -4.03
C ASN A 3 54.07 -16.26 -3.88
N GLU A 4 53.33 -16.58 -4.94
CA GLU A 4 53.33 -17.86 -5.71
C GLU A 4 52.92 -19.13 -4.93
N HIS A 5 51.83 -19.78 -5.38
CA HIS A 5 51.95 -21.10 -6.02
C HIS A 5 50.74 -21.40 -6.92
N ASP A 6 51.08 -21.65 -8.17
CA ASP A 6 50.30 -22.18 -9.28
C ASP A 6 50.11 -23.69 -9.06
N ASP A 7 48.96 -24.25 -9.44
CA ASP A 7 48.96 -25.62 -9.97
C ASP A 7 47.81 -25.87 -10.95
N LYS A 8 48.21 -26.27 -12.16
CA LYS A 8 47.39 -26.58 -13.31
C LYS A 8 47.01 -28.06 -13.28
N THR A 9 45.80 -28.37 -13.72
CA THR A 9 45.58 -29.65 -14.43
C THR A 9 44.41 -29.51 -15.42
N ARG A 10 44.76 -29.59 -16.71
CA ARG A 10 43.86 -29.88 -17.82
C ARG A 10 43.77 -31.40 -17.97
N PHE A 11 42.57 -31.95 -18.18
CA PHE A 11 42.37 -33.14 -19.02
C PHE A 11 41.01 -33.08 -19.74
N PHE A 12 41.03 -33.60 -20.97
CA PHE A 12 39.97 -33.61 -21.98
C PHE A 12 38.95 -34.74 -21.77
N ILE A 13 37.70 -34.45 -22.18
CA ILE A 13 36.65 -35.26 -22.85
C ILE A 13 36.84 -36.79 -22.95
N ASP A 14 35.88 -37.60 -22.45
CA ASP A 14 34.89 -38.36 -23.23
C ASP A 14 33.95 -39.25 -22.35
N GLY A 15 32.73 -39.54 -22.85
CA GLY A 15 32.06 -40.84 -22.73
C GLY A 15 31.33 -41.27 -21.45
N SER A 16 30.00 -41.13 -21.46
CA SER A 16 28.97 -42.08 -20.96
C SER A 16 29.25 -42.98 -19.73
N GLU A 17 28.50 -42.80 -18.64
CA GLU A 17 27.69 -43.88 -18.01
C GLU A 17 26.80 -43.34 -16.88
N LYS A 18 25.55 -43.85 -16.85
CA LYS A 18 24.57 -43.62 -15.79
C LYS A 18 25.01 -44.30 -14.49
N LYS A 19 25.09 -43.55 -13.39
CA LYS A 19 24.83 -44.07 -12.03
C LYS A 19 24.07 -43.04 -11.22
N ASP A 20 22.87 -43.42 -10.79
CA ASP A 20 22.08 -42.73 -9.78
C ASP A 20 22.92 -42.55 -8.51
N TYR A 21 23.15 -41.30 -8.10
CA TYR A 21 23.72 -40.96 -6.81
C TYR A 21 22.79 -40.01 -6.07
N ASP A 22 22.43 -40.45 -4.87
CA ASP A 22 21.45 -39.90 -3.95
C ASP A 22 21.75 -38.43 -3.58
N SER A 23 20.81 -37.54 -3.91
CA SER A 23 20.89 -36.09 -3.68
C SER A 23 20.22 -35.64 -2.38
N SER A 24 19.76 -36.58 -1.54
CA SER A 24 19.11 -36.29 -0.27
C SER A 24 20.10 -35.97 0.87
N LEU A 25 21.26 -36.62 0.91
CA LEU A 25 22.21 -36.52 2.03
C LEU A 25 23.04 -35.22 2.06
N ARG A 26 23.33 -34.57 0.92
CA ARG A 26 24.05 -33.26 0.92
C ARG A 26 23.14 -32.05 1.21
N ARG A 27 21.82 -32.20 1.12
CA ARG A 27 20.87 -31.13 1.47
C ARG A 27 20.69 -31.00 2.97
N GLU A 28 20.72 -32.10 3.71
CA GLU A 28 20.55 -32.07 5.17
C GLU A 28 21.76 -31.49 5.90
N ASP A 29 22.98 -31.78 5.44
CA ASP A 29 24.20 -31.20 6.04
C ASP A 29 24.38 -29.71 5.67
N TYR A 30 23.96 -29.30 4.47
CA TYR A 30 23.95 -27.90 4.05
C TYR A 30 22.86 -27.07 4.75
N LEU A 31 21.70 -27.67 5.02
CA LEU A 31 20.64 -27.07 5.82
C LEU A 31 21.06 -26.98 7.30
N LYS A 32 21.69 -28.03 7.87
CA LYS A 32 22.23 -28.00 9.24
C LYS A 32 23.24 -26.88 9.47
N GLY A 33 24.20 -26.71 8.55
CA GLY A 33 25.17 -25.61 8.61
C GLY A 33 24.54 -24.22 8.59
N GLN A 34 23.49 -24.00 7.79
CA GLN A 34 22.74 -22.74 7.79
C GLN A 34 21.92 -22.54 9.06
N THR A 35 21.36 -23.61 9.64
CA THR A 35 20.63 -23.51 10.93
C THR A 35 21.57 -23.15 12.08
N GLU A 36 22.80 -23.66 12.09
CA GLU A 36 23.81 -23.35 13.11
C GLU A 36 24.35 -21.92 12.97
N GLU A 37 24.57 -21.41 11.76
CA GLU A 37 24.94 -20.00 11.54
C GLU A 37 23.80 -19.03 11.90
N ILE A 38 22.55 -19.37 11.57
CA ILE A 38 21.37 -18.58 11.95
C ILE A 38 21.15 -18.61 13.47
N GLN A 39 21.38 -19.76 14.12
CA GLN A 39 21.34 -19.85 15.58
C GLN A 39 22.46 -19.04 16.24
N ASN A 40 23.68 -19.08 15.72
CA ASN A 40 24.80 -18.29 16.24
C ASN A 40 24.59 -16.78 16.03
N TRP A 41 23.96 -16.38 14.93
CA TRP A 41 23.58 -14.99 14.67
C TRP A 41 22.44 -14.53 15.59
N ASN A 42 21.43 -15.37 15.81
CA ASN A 42 20.37 -15.12 16.79
C ASN A 42 20.90 -15.05 18.23
N ILE A 43 21.86 -15.90 18.62
CA ILE A 43 22.52 -15.85 19.93
C ILE A 43 23.36 -14.56 20.08
N SER A 44 24.00 -14.08 19.02
CA SER A 44 24.74 -12.81 19.01
C SER A 44 23.80 -11.60 19.14
N LEU A 45 22.64 -11.64 18.48
CA LEU A 45 21.57 -10.65 18.63
C LEU A 45 20.88 -10.71 19.99
N GLU A 46 20.67 -11.90 20.55
CA GLU A 46 20.17 -12.10 21.92
C GLU A 46 21.18 -11.61 22.96
N ARG A 47 22.49 -11.74 22.71
CA ARG A 47 23.54 -11.18 23.59
C ARG A 47 23.58 -9.65 23.52
N LYS A 48 23.46 -9.05 22.34
CA LYS A 48 23.38 -7.58 22.19
C LYS A 48 22.06 -7.02 22.76
N GLY A 49 20.95 -7.70 22.50
CA GLY A 49 19.64 -7.41 23.08
C GLY A 49 19.61 -7.60 24.60
N SER A 50 20.33 -8.60 25.15
CA SER A 50 20.44 -8.81 26.60
C SER A 50 21.21 -7.69 27.31
N VAL A 51 22.20 -7.07 26.66
CA VAL A 51 22.94 -5.94 27.23
C VAL A 51 22.09 -4.67 27.22
N GLU A 52 21.35 -4.42 26.14
CA GLU A 52 20.39 -3.30 26.05
C GLU A 52 19.16 -3.52 26.95
N ASP A 53 18.63 -4.73 27.04
CA ASP A 53 17.55 -5.11 27.95
C ASP A 53 17.98 -5.04 29.42
N LYS A 54 19.25 -5.35 29.75
CA LYS A 54 19.79 -5.12 31.11
C LYS A 54 19.92 -3.63 31.43
N LEU A 55 20.23 -2.78 30.45
CA LEU A 55 20.26 -1.33 30.62
C LEU A 55 18.84 -0.78 30.83
N VAL A 56 17.87 -1.20 30.01
CA VAL A 56 16.47 -0.80 30.12
C VAL A 56 15.84 -1.35 31.42
N GLU A 57 16.17 -2.57 31.84
CA GLU A 57 15.74 -3.14 33.12
C GLU A 57 16.40 -2.40 34.31
N SER A 58 17.63 -1.90 34.15
CA SER A 58 18.30 -1.07 35.17
C SER A 58 17.65 0.31 35.31
N GLU A 59 17.27 0.94 34.20
CA GLU A 59 16.52 2.20 34.17
C GLU A 59 15.11 2.02 34.71
N ARG A 60 14.47 0.89 34.40
CA ARG A 60 13.13 0.55 34.90
C ARG A 60 13.14 0.23 36.40
N LYS A 61 14.19 -0.43 36.91
CA LYS A 61 14.42 -0.63 38.36
C LYS A 61 14.79 0.66 39.09
N ALA A 62 15.39 1.64 38.43
CA ALA A 62 15.62 2.97 38.99
C ALA A 62 14.29 3.74 39.15
N VAL A 63 13.42 3.67 38.14
CA VAL A 63 12.06 4.26 38.19
C VAL A 63 11.18 3.59 39.24
N LEU A 64 11.30 2.27 39.43
CA LEU A 64 10.58 1.55 40.49
C LEU A 64 11.05 1.95 41.91
N ARG A 65 12.36 2.18 42.10
CA ARG A 65 12.90 2.66 43.38
C ARG A 65 12.49 4.09 43.72
N GLU A 66 12.36 4.96 42.73
CA GLU A 66 11.80 6.31 42.91
C GLU A 66 10.32 6.26 43.32
N ALA A 67 9.53 5.39 42.66
CA ALA A 67 8.11 5.22 42.98
C ALA A 67 7.87 4.57 44.35
N GLU A 68 8.76 3.68 44.80
CA GLU A 68 8.71 3.08 46.14
C GLU A 68 9.10 4.10 47.23
N ASN A 69 10.07 4.98 46.99
CA ASN A 69 10.45 6.04 47.94
C ASN A 69 9.34 7.10 48.12
N ASP A 70 8.57 7.39 47.08
CA ASP A 70 7.39 8.27 47.14
C ASP A 70 6.22 7.63 47.93
N LEU A 71 6.22 6.29 48.09
CA LEU A 71 5.22 5.55 48.87
C LEU A 71 5.59 5.41 50.36
N VAL A 72 6.89 5.44 50.72
CA VAL A 72 7.34 5.32 52.12
C VAL A 72 7.16 6.63 52.91
N THR A 73 6.97 7.77 52.25
CA THR A 73 6.75 9.08 52.89
C THR A 73 5.28 9.44 53.13
N GLY A 74 4.33 8.57 52.76
CA GLY A 74 2.89 8.74 53.03
C GLY A 74 2.40 7.89 54.20
N GLY A 75 2.18 8.52 55.35
CA GLY A 75 1.85 7.86 56.62
C GLY A 75 0.54 7.04 56.67
N HIS A 76 0.66 5.92 57.40
CA HIS A 76 -0.32 5.13 58.15
C HIS A 76 -1.83 5.26 57.90
N THR A 77 -2.48 4.14 57.57
CA THR A 77 -3.65 3.61 58.32
C THR A 77 -3.86 2.11 58.03
N LYS A 78 -4.37 1.39 59.04
CA LYS A 78 -4.33 -0.07 59.24
C LYS A 78 -5.18 -0.90 58.26
N VAL A 79 -4.66 -2.08 57.92
CA VAL A 79 -5.35 -3.24 57.31
C VAL A 79 -6.16 -4.01 58.38
N PRO A 80 -7.22 -4.72 58.00
CA PRO A 80 -7.20 -6.16 58.28
C PRO A 80 -7.62 -7.05 57.09
N SER A 81 -6.97 -8.20 57.08
CA SER A 81 -6.99 -9.32 56.13
C SER A 81 -8.28 -10.16 56.16
N ARG A 82 -8.64 -10.78 55.01
CA ARG A 82 -9.24 -12.13 55.00
C ARG A 82 -9.10 -12.84 53.65
N LYS A 83 -8.62 -14.09 53.70
CA LYS A 83 -8.67 -15.13 52.64
C LYS A 83 -10.04 -15.85 52.68
N GLN A 84 -10.36 -16.55 51.58
CA GLN A 84 -11.49 -17.50 51.36
C GLN A 84 -12.88 -16.85 51.23
N ASP A 85 -13.78 -17.17 50.29
CA ASP A 85 -14.01 -18.38 49.49
C ASP A 85 -14.66 -18.05 48.13
N GLY A 86 -14.28 -18.84 47.12
CA GLY A 86 -14.94 -18.90 45.82
C GLY A 86 -16.10 -19.89 45.87
N LYS A 87 -17.31 -19.40 46.11
CA LYS A 87 -18.59 -20.06 45.75
C LYS A 87 -19.84 -19.16 45.96
N ASP A 88 -19.69 -17.98 46.57
CA ASP A 88 -20.83 -17.06 46.85
C ASP A 88 -21.10 -15.97 45.81
N LEU A 89 -20.39 -15.96 44.67
CA LEU A 89 -20.54 -14.91 43.64
C LEU A 89 -21.69 -15.15 42.65
N GLN A 90 -22.15 -16.39 42.46
CA GLN A 90 -23.25 -16.65 41.51
C GLN A 90 -24.65 -16.40 42.09
N ASN A 91 -24.86 -16.55 43.40
CA ASN A 91 -26.16 -16.27 44.04
C ASN A 91 -26.35 -14.78 44.42
N ARG A 92 -25.28 -14.00 44.54
CA ARG A 92 -25.37 -12.54 44.76
C ARG A 92 -25.76 -11.76 43.50
N ASP A 93 -25.37 -12.23 42.32
CA ASP A 93 -25.67 -11.53 41.06
C ASP A 93 -27.10 -11.78 40.56
N ILE A 94 -27.71 -12.91 40.93
CA ILE A 94 -29.12 -13.22 40.63
C ILE A 94 -30.05 -12.40 41.54
N ASN A 95 -29.80 -12.40 42.85
CA ASN A 95 -30.60 -11.62 43.80
C ASN A 95 -30.46 -10.10 43.58
N ASN A 96 -29.28 -9.60 43.20
CA ASN A 96 -29.09 -8.17 42.87
C ASN A 96 -29.78 -7.77 41.55
N ALA A 97 -29.97 -8.70 40.61
CA ALA A 97 -30.68 -8.43 39.36
C ALA A 97 -32.20 -8.36 39.59
N GLU A 98 -32.75 -9.24 40.42
CA GLU A 98 -34.17 -9.23 40.82
C GLU A 98 -34.51 -7.98 41.63
N ASP A 99 -33.62 -7.55 42.54
CA ASP A 99 -33.78 -6.33 43.33
C ASP A 99 -33.70 -5.06 42.47
N LYS A 100 -32.87 -5.05 41.41
CA LYS A 100 -32.79 -3.95 40.44
C LYS A 100 -34.05 -3.87 39.57
N ILE A 101 -34.62 -5.01 39.20
CA ILE A 101 -35.87 -5.08 38.43
C ILE A 101 -37.05 -4.63 39.30
N ALA A 102 -37.11 -5.04 40.58
CA ALA A 102 -38.11 -4.58 41.52
C ALA A 102 -38.05 -3.05 41.78
N ARG A 103 -36.84 -2.48 41.86
CA ARG A 103 -36.64 -1.02 41.98
C ARG A 103 -37.05 -0.26 40.71
N MET A 104 -36.74 -0.79 39.52
CA MET A 104 -37.17 -0.20 38.24
C MET A 104 -38.70 -0.23 38.05
N ILE A 105 -39.38 -1.29 38.53
CA ILE A 105 -40.85 -1.41 38.53
C ILE A 105 -41.50 -0.44 39.53
N LYS A 106 -40.89 -0.24 40.71
CA LYS A 106 -41.34 0.77 41.69
C LYS A 106 -41.15 2.21 41.17
N GLN A 107 -40.05 2.48 40.45
CA GLN A 107 -39.73 3.81 39.93
C GLN A 107 -40.65 4.20 38.76
N THR A 108 -41.00 3.25 37.87
CA THR A 108 -42.01 3.47 36.82
C THR A 108 -43.43 3.62 37.39
N SER A 109 -43.75 2.99 38.52
CA SER A 109 -45.03 3.18 39.22
C SER A 109 -45.13 4.54 39.92
N TYR A 110 -44.01 5.10 40.37
CA TYR A 110 -43.95 6.41 41.02
C TYR A 110 -44.00 7.56 40.00
N GLU A 111 -43.32 7.42 38.85
CA GLU A 111 -43.34 8.40 37.75
C GLU A 111 -44.72 8.48 37.06
N SER A 112 -45.57 7.46 37.21
CA SER A 112 -46.96 7.45 36.77
C SER A 112 -47.92 8.23 37.68
N SER A 113 -47.48 8.64 38.88
CA SER A 113 -48.33 9.27 39.90
C SER A 113 -48.14 10.80 40.03
N VAL A 114 -47.18 11.40 39.33
CA VAL A 114 -46.82 12.83 39.47
C VAL A 114 -47.30 13.70 38.29
N ALA A 115 -47.93 13.13 37.27
CA ALA A 115 -48.56 13.89 36.18
C ALA A 115 -50.08 13.73 36.23
N GLY A 116 -50.76 14.59 36.99
CA GLY A 116 -52.22 14.66 37.02
C GLY A 116 -52.77 15.38 35.78
N GLY A 117 -53.72 14.76 35.06
CA GLY A 117 -54.47 15.45 34.02
C GLY A 117 -55.31 14.59 33.06
N ARG A 118 -56.45 14.06 33.56
CA ARG A 118 -57.69 13.68 32.84
C ARG A 118 -57.70 12.55 31.77
N ALA A 119 -58.64 11.62 32.04
CA ALA A 119 -59.54 10.87 31.14
C ALA A 119 -59.07 9.53 30.51
N ASN A 120 -59.58 8.45 31.12
CA ASN A 120 -60.06 7.17 30.54
C ASN A 120 -59.52 6.68 29.19
N SER A 121 -58.52 5.77 29.23
CA SER A 121 -58.43 4.58 28.35
C SER A 121 -57.29 3.60 28.74
N GLY A 122 -57.08 3.34 30.04
CA GLY A 122 -55.84 2.72 30.54
C GLY A 122 -55.85 1.20 30.79
N LYS A 123 -56.99 0.50 30.73
CA LYS A 123 -57.04 -0.92 31.14
C LYS A 123 -56.69 -1.95 30.04
N ASP A 124 -56.63 -1.55 28.77
CA ASP A 124 -56.33 -2.46 27.65
C ASP A 124 -54.86 -2.46 27.18
N PHE A 125 -54.01 -1.59 27.74
CA PHE A 125 -52.62 -1.45 27.30
C PHE A 125 -51.64 -2.33 28.12
N ALA A 126 -51.89 -2.50 29.43
CA ALA A 126 -51.03 -3.30 30.31
C ALA A 126 -51.09 -4.81 30.01
N ALA A 127 -52.26 -5.34 29.65
CA ALA A 127 -52.44 -6.76 29.27
C ALA A 127 -51.82 -7.09 27.90
N LYS A 128 -51.71 -6.10 26.99
CA LYS A 128 -51.12 -6.27 25.65
C LYS A 128 -49.59 -6.23 25.64
N VAL A 129 -48.98 -5.62 26.66
CA VAL A 129 -47.52 -5.49 26.79
C VAL A 129 -46.90 -6.68 27.53
N SER A 130 -47.57 -7.25 28.54
CA SER A 130 -47.07 -8.45 29.23
C SER A 130 -47.08 -9.71 28.34
N GLY A 131 -48.13 -9.91 27.53
CA GLY A 131 -48.23 -11.04 26.60
C GLY A 131 -47.26 -10.97 25.40
N LYS A 132 -46.83 -9.76 25.00
CA LYS A 132 -45.85 -9.55 23.91
C LYS A 132 -44.40 -9.65 24.36
N LEU A 133 -44.12 -9.50 25.66
CA LEU A 133 -42.77 -9.61 26.22
C LEU A 133 -42.42 -11.05 26.58
N SER A 134 -43.37 -11.83 27.13
CA SER A 134 -43.14 -13.24 27.47
C SER A 134 -42.95 -14.12 26.22
N SER A 135 -43.72 -13.85 25.15
CA SER A 135 -43.61 -14.56 23.87
C SER A 135 -42.35 -14.23 23.07
N LYS A 136 -41.75 -13.04 23.26
CA LYS A 136 -40.50 -12.63 22.61
C LYS A 136 -39.23 -13.09 23.34
N LEU A 137 -39.32 -13.40 24.63
CA LEU A 137 -38.21 -13.91 25.43
C LEU A 137 -38.13 -15.44 25.38
N SER A 138 -39.25 -16.16 25.40
CA SER A 138 -39.27 -17.63 25.26
C SER A 138 -38.81 -18.09 23.88
N GLY A 139 -39.20 -17.39 22.81
CA GLY A 139 -38.78 -17.69 21.43
C GLY A 139 -37.32 -17.36 21.11
N LYS A 140 -36.62 -16.57 21.94
CA LYS A 140 -35.21 -16.20 21.74
C LYS A 140 -34.22 -17.07 22.51
N LEU A 141 -34.69 -17.85 23.49
CA LEU A 141 -33.89 -18.81 24.25
C LEU A 141 -33.94 -20.22 23.64
N SER A 142 -35.06 -20.62 23.03
CA SER A 142 -35.17 -21.92 22.35
C SER A 142 -34.45 -21.98 20.99
N GLY A 143 -34.26 -20.83 20.32
CA GLY A 143 -33.60 -20.75 18.99
C GLY A 143 -32.07 -20.67 19.00
N LYS A 144 -31.42 -20.72 20.17
CA LYS A 144 -29.94 -20.63 20.29
C LYS A 144 -29.25 -21.92 20.74
N LEU A 145 -29.98 -23.03 20.87
CA LEU A 145 -29.44 -24.33 21.28
C LEU A 145 -29.61 -25.47 20.26
N SER A 146 -30.07 -25.20 19.03
CA SER A 146 -30.08 -26.20 17.95
C SER A 146 -29.59 -25.60 16.61
N GLY A 147 -28.79 -26.38 15.89
CA GLY A 147 -27.83 -25.93 14.89
C GLY A 147 -28.34 -25.56 13.49
N LYS A 148 -27.37 -25.09 12.69
CA LYS A 148 -27.36 -24.91 11.22
C LYS A 148 -27.83 -26.19 10.47
N PRO A 149 -28.38 -26.14 9.23
CA PRO A 149 -27.74 -25.47 8.08
C PRO A 149 -28.61 -24.76 7.02
N SER A 150 -27.89 -23.97 6.20
CA SER A 150 -28.06 -23.62 4.77
C SER A 150 -29.33 -22.95 4.21
N GLY A 151 -29.07 -21.93 3.37
CA GLY A 151 -29.80 -21.69 2.12
C GLY A 151 -31.00 -20.74 2.18
N LYS A 152 -30.95 -19.70 1.32
CA LYS A 152 -32.03 -18.77 0.97
C LYS A 152 -32.40 -17.74 2.05
N VAL A 153 -31.90 -16.51 1.91
CA VAL A 153 -32.68 -15.27 1.66
C VAL A 153 -31.67 -14.13 1.46
N SER A 154 -31.29 -13.87 0.20
CA SER A 154 -30.83 -12.54 -0.24
C SER A 154 -31.20 -12.28 -1.72
N GLY A 155 -32.26 -12.94 -2.20
CA GLY A 155 -32.78 -12.79 -3.57
C GLY A 155 -33.98 -11.83 -3.72
N LYS A 156 -34.34 -11.05 -2.69
CA LYS A 156 -35.52 -10.16 -2.74
C LYS A 156 -35.18 -8.75 -2.26
N ALA A 157 -34.30 -8.08 -3.00
CA ALA A 157 -34.20 -6.61 -3.00
C ALA A 157 -33.60 -6.04 -4.29
N ILE A 158 -32.98 -6.85 -5.17
CA ILE A 158 -32.42 -6.43 -6.47
C ILE A 158 -33.22 -7.01 -7.66
N ALA A 159 -34.53 -7.18 -7.48
CA ALA A 159 -35.45 -7.57 -8.56
C ALA A 159 -36.53 -6.51 -8.85
N LYS A 160 -36.40 -5.31 -8.26
CA LYS A 160 -37.41 -4.24 -8.40
C LYS A 160 -36.88 -2.89 -8.91
N VAL A 161 -35.66 -2.85 -9.43
CA VAL A 161 -35.11 -1.68 -10.13
C VAL A 161 -34.55 -2.03 -11.52
N GLY A 162 -34.36 -3.31 -11.86
CA GLY A 162 -33.86 -3.76 -13.16
C GLY A 162 -34.89 -3.98 -14.27
N SER A 163 -36.20 -3.85 -13.99
CA SER A 163 -37.28 -4.16 -14.96
C SER A 163 -38.09 -2.96 -15.43
N ARG A 164 -37.56 -1.74 -15.31
CA ARG A 164 -38.20 -0.50 -15.83
C ARG A 164 -37.43 0.27 -16.90
N LEU A 165 -36.40 -0.33 -17.51
CA LEU A 165 -35.63 0.32 -18.59
C LEU A 165 -35.45 -0.52 -19.87
N SER A 166 -36.17 -1.63 -20.04
CA SER A 166 -36.18 -2.42 -21.28
C SER A 166 -37.58 -2.55 -21.93
N GLY A 167 -38.49 -1.63 -21.62
CA GLY A 167 -39.88 -1.67 -22.10
C GLY A 167 -40.44 -0.29 -22.33
N LYS A 168 -39.88 0.45 -23.31
CA LYS A 168 -40.51 1.57 -24.01
C LYS A 168 -39.59 2.03 -25.13
N LEU A 169 -39.71 1.37 -26.29
CA LEU A 169 -39.50 1.93 -27.63
C LEU A 169 -39.78 0.81 -28.65
N SER A 170 -41.06 0.49 -28.84
CA SER A 170 -41.57 -0.11 -30.08
C SER A 170 -43.09 -0.07 -30.06
N GLY A 171 -43.68 0.79 -30.90
CA GLY A 171 -45.09 0.69 -31.30
C GLY A 171 -45.93 1.95 -31.13
N LYS A 172 -45.86 2.88 -32.10
CA LYS A 172 -47.03 3.57 -32.67
C LYS A 172 -46.65 4.21 -34.02
N SER A 173 -46.83 3.45 -35.09
CA SER A 173 -47.26 3.96 -36.40
C SER A 173 -48.18 2.89 -36.98
N GLY A 174 -49.47 3.17 -36.97
CA GLY A 174 -50.48 2.32 -37.61
C GLY A 174 -50.82 2.87 -38.98
N SER A 175 -50.73 2.00 -40.00
CA SER A 175 -51.66 1.92 -41.14
C SER A 175 -51.42 0.61 -41.90
N LYS A 176 -52.45 -0.24 -41.91
CA LYS A 176 -52.65 -1.53 -42.62
C LYS A 176 -52.87 -1.32 -44.16
N PRO A 177 -53.16 -2.36 -45.01
CA PRO A 177 -52.57 -3.70 -45.17
C PRO A 177 -52.53 -4.23 -46.66
N SER A 178 -51.91 -5.41 -46.85
CA SER A 178 -52.32 -6.59 -47.69
C SER A 178 -51.04 -7.30 -48.18
N CYS A 179 -50.88 -8.63 -48.28
CA CYS A 179 -51.82 -9.71 -48.56
C CYS A 179 -51.27 -11.08 -48.08
N LYS A 180 -52.21 -11.94 -47.65
CA LYS A 180 -52.35 -13.43 -47.64
C LYS A 180 -51.17 -14.41 -47.42
N LEU A 181 -51.47 -15.34 -46.49
CA LEU A 181 -50.85 -16.65 -46.22
C LEU A 181 -51.00 -17.68 -47.35
N GLY A 182 -50.06 -18.63 -47.40
CA GLY A 182 -50.23 -19.99 -47.91
C GLY A 182 -49.55 -21.05 -47.01
N ARG A 183 -50.35 -21.99 -46.50
CA ARG A 183 -50.03 -23.30 -45.83
C ARG A 183 -49.27 -24.25 -46.80
N ALA A 184 -48.78 -25.45 -46.47
CA ALA A 184 -48.29 -26.23 -45.31
C ALA A 184 -48.08 -27.69 -45.81
N LYS A 185 -47.07 -28.41 -45.26
CA LYS A 185 -46.88 -29.89 -45.15
C LYS A 185 -46.52 -30.77 -46.38
N GLY A 186 -45.51 -31.65 -46.19
CA GLY A 186 -45.05 -32.77 -47.07
C GLY A 186 -45.91 -34.05 -46.94
N PRO A 187 -45.41 -35.32 -47.01
CA PRO A 187 -44.06 -35.87 -47.31
C PRO A 187 -44.06 -37.08 -48.31
N ALA A 188 -42.89 -37.69 -48.64
CA ALA A 188 -42.69 -39.16 -48.78
C ALA A 188 -41.31 -39.60 -49.38
N LEU A 189 -40.66 -40.53 -48.65
CA LEU A 189 -39.85 -41.74 -49.00
C LEU A 189 -38.79 -41.78 -50.14
N GLY A 190 -37.62 -42.37 -49.80
CA GLY A 190 -36.68 -42.97 -50.76
C GLY A 190 -35.30 -43.35 -50.19
N THR A 191 -35.18 -44.58 -49.69
CA THR A 191 -34.01 -45.49 -49.51
C THR A 191 -32.58 -45.09 -49.95
N ALA A 192 -31.58 -45.34 -49.09
CA ALA A 192 -30.50 -46.35 -49.27
C ALA A 192 -29.36 -46.11 -48.26
N ALA A 193 -28.85 -47.18 -47.67
CA ALA A 193 -27.77 -47.19 -46.69
C ALA A 193 -26.45 -47.58 -47.36
N GLU A 194 -25.37 -46.87 -47.04
CA GLU A 194 -24.00 -47.36 -47.21
C GLU A 194 -23.06 -46.67 -46.19
N SER A 195 -21.99 -47.40 -45.85
CA SER A 195 -21.30 -47.42 -44.55
C SER A 195 -19.99 -46.62 -44.47
N LYS A 196 -19.50 -46.44 -43.23
CA LYS A 196 -18.13 -46.07 -42.79
C LYS A 196 -17.81 -44.56 -42.96
N GLU A 197 -17.41 -43.79 -41.96
CA GLU A 197 -16.19 -43.91 -41.14
C GLU A 197 -16.21 -42.79 -40.09
N SER A 198 -15.66 -43.07 -38.92
CA SER A 198 -15.62 -42.18 -37.76
C SER A 198 -14.45 -41.19 -37.85
N HIS A 199 -14.74 -39.90 -38.01
CA HIS A 199 -13.81 -38.83 -37.68
C HIS A 199 -14.28 -38.11 -36.40
N PRO A 200 -13.41 -37.92 -35.39
CA PRO A 200 -13.77 -37.22 -34.17
C PRO A 200 -14.02 -35.74 -34.47
N LEU A 201 -15.15 -35.24 -33.97
CA LEU A 201 -15.50 -33.83 -33.95
C LEU A 201 -14.37 -33.01 -33.33
N GLU A 202 -13.60 -32.32 -34.17
CA GLU A 202 -12.84 -31.14 -33.75
C GLU A 202 -13.84 -30.15 -33.16
N LYS A 203 -13.82 -30.03 -31.83
CA LYS A 203 -14.38 -28.86 -31.17
C LYS A 203 -13.49 -27.68 -31.56
N ASP A 204 -13.92 -26.96 -32.58
CA ASP A 204 -13.52 -25.58 -32.82
C ASP A 204 -13.84 -24.77 -31.55
N GLU A 205 -12.88 -24.71 -30.62
CA GLU A 205 -12.83 -23.66 -29.62
C GLU A 205 -12.66 -22.35 -30.37
N LYS A 206 -13.79 -21.71 -30.72
CA LYS A 206 -13.82 -20.30 -31.09
C LYS A 206 -13.18 -19.50 -29.97
N LYS A 207 -11.86 -19.28 -30.04
CA LYS A 207 -11.11 -18.37 -29.16
C LYS A 207 -11.85 -17.04 -29.19
N LYS A 208 -12.57 -16.73 -28.11
CA LYS A 208 -13.33 -15.48 -28.01
C LYS A 208 -12.34 -14.33 -28.19
N LYS A 209 -12.61 -13.47 -29.18
CA LYS A 209 -11.75 -12.34 -29.54
C LYS A 209 -11.53 -11.46 -28.30
N ASN A 210 -10.27 -11.10 -28.00
CA ASN A 210 -9.91 -10.26 -26.86
C ASN A 210 -10.70 -8.94 -26.92
N PRO A 211 -11.60 -8.64 -25.95
CA PRO A 211 -12.48 -7.46 -26.02
C PRO A 211 -11.73 -6.13 -25.86
N TYR A 212 -10.49 -6.16 -25.40
CA TYR A 212 -9.64 -4.98 -25.21
C TYR A 212 -8.70 -4.73 -26.39
N GLU A 213 -8.65 -5.65 -27.36
CA GLU A 213 -7.83 -5.48 -28.55
C GLU A 213 -8.48 -4.46 -29.50
N THR A 214 -7.67 -3.51 -30.00
CA THR A 214 -8.14 -2.41 -30.84
C THR A 214 -7.19 -2.15 -32.01
N SER A 215 -7.66 -1.42 -33.03
CA SER A 215 -6.82 -1.12 -34.20
C SER A 215 -5.58 -0.31 -33.81
N LYS A 216 -4.51 -0.41 -34.60
CA LYS A 216 -3.27 0.33 -34.37
C LYS A 216 -3.51 1.85 -34.33
N GLU A 217 -4.40 2.36 -35.19
CA GLU A 217 -4.77 3.78 -35.24
C GLU A 217 -5.41 4.23 -33.93
N ARG A 218 -6.33 3.41 -33.38
CA ARG A 218 -6.96 3.70 -32.09
C ARG A 218 -5.93 3.69 -30.96
N LYS A 219 -5.00 2.74 -30.95
CA LYS A 219 -3.92 2.70 -29.96
C LYS A 219 -3.03 3.94 -30.04
N MET A 220 -2.67 4.39 -31.25
CA MET A 220 -1.89 5.61 -31.46
C MET A 220 -2.65 6.88 -31.03
N HIS A 221 -3.97 6.93 -31.25
CA HIS A 221 -4.80 8.03 -30.75
C HIS A 221 -4.84 8.09 -29.22
N VAL A 222 -4.98 6.93 -28.57
CA VAL A 222 -4.89 6.85 -27.12
C VAL A 222 -3.51 7.30 -26.65
N LEU A 223 -2.43 6.80 -27.27
CA LEU A 223 -1.06 7.19 -26.96
C LEU A 223 -0.85 8.71 -27.00
N ALA A 224 -1.39 9.40 -28.01
CA ALA A 224 -1.32 10.85 -28.11
C ALA A 224 -2.00 11.56 -26.93
N LYS A 225 -3.22 11.11 -26.54
CA LYS A 225 -3.99 11.65 -25.41
C LYS A 225 -3.32 11.43 -24.05
N ARG A 226 -2.36 10.51 -23.94
CA ARG A 226 -1.58 10.24 -22.72
C ARG A 226 -0.37 11.14 -22.56
N SER A 227 -0.04 11.95 -23.56
CA SER A 227 1.13 12.83 -23.56
C SER A 227 0.75 14.29 -23.36
N ARG A 228 1.62 15.06 -22.69
CA ARG A 228 1.54 16.54 -22.62
C ARG A 228 2.93 17.15 -22.75
N CYS A 229 3.02 18.33 -23.37
CA CYS A 229 4.26 19.10 -23.42
C CYS A 229 4.39 19.98 -22.18
N LEU A 230 5.57 20.00 -21.56
CA LEU A 230 5.85 20.80 -20.36
C LEU A 230 6.65 22.07 -20.66
N THR A 231 7.39 22.10 -21.75
CA THR A 231 8.20 23.26 -22.18
C THR A 231 7.41 24.18 -23.10
N SER A 232 7.69 25.49 -23.05
CA SER A 232 6.83 26.53 -23.61
C SER A 232 7.36 27.22 -24.89
N PHE A 233 8.62 27.02 -25.26
CA PHE A 233 9.25 27.74 -26.38
C PHE A 233 8.76 27.32 -27.79
N GLU A 234 7.93 26.29 -27.89
CA GLU A 234 7.24 25.91 -29.13
C GLU A 234 5.81 26.48 -29.24
N MET A 235 5.33 27.28 -28.26
CA MET A 235 3.97 27.86 -28.26
C MET A 235 3.84 29.22 -28.96
N VAL A 236 4.77 29.58 -29.85
CA VAL A 236 4.75 30.90 -30.52
C VAL A 236 4.05 30.83 -31.89
N LYS A 237 2.81 31.36 -31.89
CA LYS A 237 1.95 31.84 -32.99
C LYS A 237 1.23 30.83 -33.91
N GLU A 238 -0.01 30.49 -33.53
CA GLU A 238 -1.17 30.69 -34.41
C GLU A 238 -2.24 31.51 -33.65
N SER A 239 -2.79 32.53 -34.32
CA SER A 239 -3.70 33.54 -33.77
C SER A 239 -5.08 32.98 -33.31
N PRO A 240 -5.79 33.68 -32.41
CA PRO A 240 -6.99 33.14 -31.75
C PRO A 240 -8.25 33.36 -32.59
N LYS A 241 -8.60 32.42 -33.47
CA LYS A 241 -9.96 32.29 -34.03
C LYS A 241 -10.30 30.83 -34.33
N SER A 242 -10.86 30.14 -33.35
CA SER A 242 -12.03 29.25 -33.47
C SER A 242 -12.12 28.34 -32.25
N LYS A 243 -13.34 28.24 -31.70
CA LYS A 243 -13.72 27.27 -30.68
C LYS A 243 -13.81 25.88 -31.34
N GLU A 244 -13.55 24.85 -30.54
CA GLU A 244 -13.70 23.42 -30.83
C GLU A 244 -12.73 22.83 -31.87
N ASN A 245 -11.61 22.28 -31.38
CA ASN A 245 -11.01 21.00 -31.79
C ASN A 245 -9.64 20.80 -31.12
N ASP A 246 -9.59 20.12 -29.97
CA ASP A 246 -8.35 19.64 -29.32
C ASP A 246 -7.78 18.41 -30.07
N ASN A 247 -7.27 18.64 -31.28
CA ASN A 247 -6.60 17.64 -32.14
C ASN A 247 -5.21 18.12 -32.58
N VAL A 248 -4.42 18.69 -31.66
CA VAL A 248 -3.06 19.14 -31.94
C VAL A 248 -2.07 18.41 -31.03
N LEU A 249 -1.68 17.20 -31.43
CA LEU A 249 -0.46 16.51 -31.00
C LEU A 249 -0.29 15.25 -31.86
N LEU A 250 0.02 15.45 -33.16
CA LEU A 250 0.69 14.48 -34.07
C LEU A 250 0.79 14.96 -35.54
N ARG A 251 0.23 16.14 -35.90
CA ARG A 251 0.44 16.79 -37.21
C ARG A 251 1.27 18.08 -37.10
N SER A 252 2.04 18.30 -38.17
CA SER A 252 2.83 19.48 -38.57
C SER A 252 3.97 19.94 -37.66
N SER A 253 5.13 19.32 -37.85
CA SER A 253 6.38 20.08 -38.04
C SER A 253 6.93 19.66 -39.39
N GLU A 254 6.63 20.42 -40.43
CA GLU A 254 7.20 20.22 -41.77
C GLU A 254 8.73 20.42 -41.67
N ILE A 255 9.46 19.45 -42.22
CA ILE A 255 10.92 19.45 -42.27
C ILE A 255 11.30 20.12 -43.58
N ASN A 256 12.23 21.08 -43.50
CA ASN A 256 12.94 21.64 -44.63
C ASN A 256 13.73 20.50 -45.32
N PRO A 257 13.54 20.19 -46.62
CA PRO A 257 14.08 18.97 -47.24
C PRO A 257 15.60 18.92 -47.44
N ASN A 258 16.38 19.94 -47.04
CA ASN A 258 17.79 20.08 -47.42
C ASN A 258 18.77 20.00 -46.22
N GLU A 259 18.70 18.96 -45.40
CA GLU A 259 19.81 18.55 -44.51
C GLU A 259 20.14 17.07 -44.72
N SER A 260 20.56 16.74 -45.95
CA SER A 260 21.17 15.44 -46.27
C SER A 260 22.66 15.47 -45.93
N ASN A 261 22.98 15.26 -44.64
CA ASN A 261 24.20 14.65 -44.06
C ASN A 261 24.36 14.95 -42.54
N GLY A 262 23.26 14.92 -41.77
CA GLY A 262 23.26 15.32 -40.35
C GLY A 262 23.35 14.14 -39.37
N GLU A 263 24.13 14.30 -38.29
CA GLU A 263 24.12 13.43 -37.11
C GLU A 263 22.69 13.10 -36.67
N LYS A 264 22.39 11.82 -36.40
CA LYS A 264 21.08 11.41 -35.90
C LYS A 264 20.84 12.08 -34.54
N LYS A 265 19.81 12.93 -34.46
CA LYS A 265 19.35 13.55 -33.20
C LYS A 265 18.99 12.48 -32.17
N ASN A 266 19.29 12.74 -30.90
CA ASN A 266 19.03 11.83 -29.80
C ASN A 266 17.78 12.22 -29.00
N VAL A 267 16.95 11.23 -28.69
CA VAL A 267 15.78 11.34 -27.81
C VAL A 267 16.09 10.61 -26.52
N LEU A 268 15.82 11.24 -25.38
CA LEU A 268 15.99 10.64 -24.07
C LEU A 268 14.64 10.20 -23.49
N LEU A 269 14.52 8.94 -23.09
CA LEU A 269 13.48 8.43 -22.22
C LEU A 269 13.97 8.50 -20.76
N LEU A 270 13.26 9.22 -19.91
CA LEU A 270 13.51 9.33 -18.47
C LEU A 270 12.43 8.57 -17.69
N LEU A 271 12.81 7.48 -17.03
CA LEU A 271 11.91 6.70 -16.17
C LEU A 271 12.22 6.97 -14.69
N THR A 272 11.20 7.41 -13.96
CA THR A 272 11.28 7.72 -12.52
C THR A 272 10.36 6.85 -11.68
N ARG A 273 9.23 6.42 -12.27
CA ARG A 273 8.14 5.71 -11.60
C ARG A 273 7.84 4.35 -12.20
N ASP A 274 7.79 4.28 -13.53
CA ASP A 274 7.38 3.09 -14.27
C ASP A 274 8.61 2.32 -14.75
N LEU A 275 9.27 1.61 -13.82
CA LEU A 275 10.56 0.93 -14.01
C LEU A 275 10.44 -0.43 -14.74
N ARG A 276 9.77 -0.43 -15.89
CA ARG A 276 9.58 -1.61 -16.75
C ARG A 276 9.62 -1.23 -18.22
N VAL A 277 9.96 -2.22 -19.06
CA VAL A 277 9.86 -2.08 -20.51
C VAL A 277 8.47 -2.48 -21.00
N CYS A 278 7.97 -3.62 -20.53
CA CYS A 278 6.66 -4.15 -20.93
C CYS A 278 5.51 -3.26 -20.41
N ASP A 279 4.46 -3.11 -21.22
CA ASP A 279 3.23 -2.40 -20.83
C ASP A 279 3.49 -0.99 -20.24
N ASN A 280 4.40 -0.24 -20.87
CA ASN A 280 4.80 1.10 -20.46
C ASN A 280 4.53 2.12 -21.58
N TRP A 281 3.55 2.99 -21.37
CA TRP A 281 3.13 3.97 -22.37
C TRP A 281 4.22 5.01 -22.68
N ALA A 282 5.12 5.34 -21.74
CA ALA A 282 6.22 6.28 -21.93
C ALA A 282 7.31 5.65 -22.80
N VAL A 283 7.62 4.37 -22.56
CA VAL A 283 8.52 3.58 -23.43
C VAL A 283 7.95 3.51 -24.84
N ILE A 284 6.67 3.15 -24.98
CA ILE A 284 5.98 3.06 -26.28
C ILE A 284 5.97 4.42 -26.99
N TYR A 285 5.68 5.51 -26.27
CA TYR A 285 5.67 6.86 -26.82
C TYR A 285 7.05 7.25 -27.34
N ALA A 286 8.10 7.00 -26.55
CA ALA A 286 9.48 7.28 -26.95
C ALA A 286 9.94 6.44 -28.14
N TYR A 287 9.59 5.16 -28.15
CA TYR A 287 9.86 4.24 -29.25
C TYR A 287 9.23 4.72 -30.55
N GLU A 288 7.93 4.98 -30.56
CA GLU A 288 7.21 5.43 -31.77
C GLU A 288 7.67 6.81 -32.24
N MET A 289 7.98 7.72 -31.31
CA MET A 289 8.51 9.04 -31.67
C MET A 289 9.90 8.93 -32.30
N ALA A 290 10.81 8.16 -31.70
CA ALA A 290 12.16 7.96 -32.22
C ALA A 290 12.13 7.26 -33.59
N LYS A 291 11.30 6.23 -33.74
CA LYS A 291 11.07 5.53 -35.02
C LYS A 291 10.55 6.48 -36.10
N LYS A 292 9.52 7.28 -35.80
CA LYS A 292 8.93 8.23 -36.75
C LYS A 292 9.92 9.33 -37.17
N LYS A 293 10.74 9.83 -36.23
CA LYS A 293 11.70 10.90 -36.49
C LYS A 293 13.08 10.42 -36.96
N LYS A 294 13.30 9.10 -37.04
CA LYS A 294 14.60 8.47 -37.35
C LYS A 294 15.72 8.94 -36.39
N CYS A 295 15.36 9.15 -35.12
CA CYS A 295 16.27 9.54 -34.04
C CYS A 295 16.82 8.31 -33.31
N ASN A 296 17.98 8.44 -32.66
CA ASN A 296 18.41 7.43 -31.70
C ASN A 296 17.60 7.59 -30.39
N LEU A 297 17.39 6.47 -29.71
CA LEU A 297 16.69 6.43 -28.43
C LEU A 297 17.64 5.97 -27.34
N ILE A 298 17.78 6.81 -26.32
CA ILE A 298 18.55 6.55 -25.10
C ILE A 298 17.56 6.55 -23.94
N ALA A 299 17.72 5.64 -22.97
CA ALA A 299 16.92 5.59 -21.76
C ALA A 299 17.77 5.88 -20.53
N CYS A 300 17.17 6.43 -19.49
CA CYS A 300 17.83 6.62 -18.20
C CYS A 300 16.84 6.59 -17.03
N SER A 301 17.40 6.38 -15.84
CA SER A 301 16.76 6.67 -14.57
C SER A 301 17.77 7.39 -13.66
N TYR A 302 17.28 8.08 -12.64
CA TYR A 302 18.15 8.81 -11.72
C TYR A 302 17.89 8.42 -10.27
N LEU A 303 18.91 8.63 -9.43
CA LEU A 303 18.86 8.46 -7.98
C LEU A 303 19.35 9.74 -7.32
N ASN A 304 18.56 10.29 -6.40
CA ASN A 304 18.89 11.54 -5.73
C ASN A 304 19.84 11.28 -4.56
N ARG A 305 21.10 11.70 -4.67
CA ARG A 305 22.12 11.53 -3.62
C ARG A 305 21.78 12.25 -2.31
N LYS A 306 20.93 13.30 -2.36
CA LYS A 306 20.46 14.04 -1.17
C LYS A 306 19.36 13.31 -0.41
N GLU A 307 18.66 12.40 -1.07
CA GLU A 307 17.60 11.64 -0.42
C GLU A 307 18.21 10.61 0.54
N LYS A 308 17.62 10.51 1.73
CA LYS A 308 17.93 9.42 2.67
C LYS A 308 17.06 8.22 2.30
N TYR A 309 17.70 7.17 1.83
CA TYR A 309 17.06 5.91 1.51
C TYR A 309 17.20 4.92 2.66
N THR A 310 16.18 4.13 2.93
CA THR A 310 16.32 2.94 3.79
C THR A 310 17.05 1.84 3.02
N SER A 311 17.90 1.06 3.69
CA SER A 311 18.66 -0.04 3.06
C SER A 311 17.78 -1.03 2.30
N ARG A 312 16.61 -1.38 2.86
CA ARG A 312 15.59 -2.21 2.22
C ARG A 312 15.09 -1.63 0.88
N TYR A 313 14.61 -0.39 0.90
CA TYR A 313 14.06 0.25 -0.30
C TYR A 313 15.11 0.35 -1.41
N ILE A 314 16.33 0.77 -1.08
CA ILE A 314 17.35 0.99 -2.10
C ILE A 314 17.91 -0.33 -2.65
N ASP A 315 18.05 -1.38 -1.82
CA ASP A 315 18.41 -2.72 -2.30
C ASP A 315 17.41 -3.22 -3.36
N ILE A 316 16.12 -3.14 -3.07
CA ILE A 316 15.06 -3.52 -4.02
C ILE A 316 15.12 -2.64 -5.28
N LYS A 317 15.19 -1.31 -5.11
CA LYS A 317 15.20 -0.38 -6.26
C LYS A 317 16.40 -0.62 -7.18
N LEU A 318 17.59 -0.87 -6.64
CA LEU A 318 18.79 -1.14 -7.45
C LEU A 318 18.69 -2.49 -8.19
N LYS A 319 18.13 -3.53 -7.56
CA LYS A 319 17.85 -4.82 -8.23
C LYS A 319 16.81 -4.68 -9.33
N VAL A 320 15.77 -3.88 -9.13
CA VAL A 320 14.77 -3.53 -10.15
C VAL A 320 15.43 -2.81 -11.33
N LEU A 321 16.24 -1.79 -11.06
CA LEU A 321 16.97 -1.07 -12.10
C LEU A 321 17.95 -1.97 -12.86
N LYS A 322 18.54 -2.97 -12.19
CA LYS A 322 19.41 -3.95 -12.85
C LYS A 322 18.62 -4.87 -13.79
N SER A 323 17.43 -5.28 -13.39
CA SER A 323 16.51 -6.00 -14.30
C SER A 323 16.11 -5.12 -15.49
N LEU A 324 15.85 -3.84 -15.26
CA LEU A 324 15.46 -2.88 -16.29
C LEU A 324 16.57 -2.65 -17.33
N GLU A 325 17.83 -2.49 -16.88
CA GLU A 325 19.01 -2.41 -17.75
C GLU A 325 19.08 -3.60 -18.72
N ASN A 326 18.90 -4.82 -18.21
CA ASN A 326 18.92 -6.03 -19.03
C ASN A 326 17.80 -6.05 -20.07
N ASN A 327 16.61 -5.52 -19.74
CA ASN A 327 15.49 -5.46 -20.67
C ASN A 327 15.69 -4.42 -21.77
N PHE A 328 16.25 -3.24 -21.44
CA PHE A 328 16.62 -2.25 -22.45
C PHE A 328 17.77 -2.71 -23.35
N LYS A 329 18.74 -3.46 -22.80
CA LYS A 329 19.80 -4.10 -23.60
C LYS A 329 19.22 -5.03 -24.67
N LYS A 330 18.22 -5.85 -24.32
CA LYS A 330 17.51 -6.71 -25.30
C LYS A 330 16.77 -5.91 -26.38
N LEU A 331 16.26 -4.72 -26.04
CA LEU A 331 15.65 -3.80 -27.00
C LEU A 331 16.66 -3.07 -27.89
N ASN A 332 17.98 -3.25 -27.69
CA ASN A 332 19.02 -2.42 -28.29
C ASN A 332 18.83 -0.92 -27.98
N ILE A 333 18.47 -0.57 -26.74
CA ILE A 333 18.37 0.80 -26.25
C ILE A 333 19.37 1.00 -25.09
N PRO A 334 20.33 1.93 -25.19
CA PRO A 334 21.26 2.22 -24.10
C PRO A 334 20.51 2.72 -22.86
N PHE A 335 20.85 2.20 -21.68
CA PHE A 335 20.21 2.58 -20.43
C PHE A 335 21.24 3.08 -19.41
N TYR A 336 21.03 4.28 -18.88
CA TYR A 336 21.94 4.94 -17.93
C TYR A 336 21.29 5.09 -16.54
N ILE A 337 22.07 4.82 -15.48
CA ILE A 337 21.70 5.14 -14.10
C ILE A 337 22.52 6.33 -13.62
N LEU A 338 21.83 7.41 -13.26
CA LEU A 338 22.45 8.69 -12.91
C LEU A 338 22.28 9.00 -11.42
N PRO A 339 23.31 8.81 -10.58
CA PRO A 339 23.29 9.26 -9.19
C PRO A 339 23.55 10.77 -9.12
N LEU A 340 22.48 11.57 -9.05
CA LEU A 340 22.53 13.03 -9.16
C LEU A 340 22.50 13.70 -7.78
N PHE A 341 23.27 14.79 -7.62
CA PHE A 341 23.16 15.69 -6.46
C PHE A 341 22.42 16.99 -6.80
N MET A 342 22.59 17.49 -8.03
CA MET A 342 21.94 18.68 -8.58
C MET A 342 21.37 18.40 -9.96
N VAL A 343 20.39 19.19 -10.39
CA VAL A 343 19.82 19.10 -11.75
C VAL A 343 20.84 19.48 -12.83
N ASP A 344 21.84 20.30 -12.51
CA ASP A 344 22.93 20.69 -13.43
C ASP A 344 23.76 19.50 -13.91
N GLU A 345 23.98 18.49 -13.06
CA GLU A 345 24.65 17.24 -13.45
C GLU A 345 23.85 16.49 -14.52
N PHE A 346 22.51 16.58 -14.48
CA PHE A 346 21.64 16.04 -15.51
C PHE A 346 21.71 16.89 -16.79
N MET A 347 21.75 18.22 -16.68
CA MET A 347 21.91 19.10 -17.85
C MET A 347 23.23 18.84 -18.59
N GLU A 348 24.30 18.54 -17.86
CA GLU A 348 25.58 18.16 -18.46
C GLU A 348 25.48 16.82 -19.20
N PHE A 349 24.78 15.83 -18.64
CA PHE A 349 24.46 14.59 -19.35
C PHE A 349 23.68 14.85 -20.65
N LEU A 350 22.66 15.73 -20.62
CA LEU A 350 21.91 16.11 -21.83
C LEU A 350 22.81 16.76 -22.88
N ARG A 351 23.78 17.57 -22.47
CA ARG A 351 24.74 18.24 -23.36
C ARG A 351 25.70 17.24 -24.01
N ILE A 352 26.29 16.32 -23.22
CA ILE A 352 27.24 15.30 -23.70
C ILE A 352 26.59 14.38 -24.72
N HIS A 353 25.32 14.03 -24.52
CA HIS A 353 24.58 13.13 -25.40
C HIS A 353 23.76 13.85 -26.48
N ASP A 354 23.93 15.16 -26.68
CA ASP A 354 23.16 16.01 -27.61
C ASP A 354 21.64 15.73 -27.58
N ILE A 355 21.05 15.75 -26.38
CA ILE A 355 19.63 15.51 -26.20
C ILE A 355 18.84 16.81 -26.43
N LYS A 356 17.92 16.79 -27.40
CA LYS A 356 16.97 17.90 -27.67
C LYS A 356 15.52 17.58 -27.33
N THR A 357 15.20 16.33 -27.02
CA THR A 357 13.86 15.95 -26.57
C THR A 357 13.94 14.89 -25.48
N ILE A 358 13.24 15.16 -24.38
CA ILE A 358 13.07 14.28 -23.22
C ILE A 358 11.62 13.82 -23.18
N ILE A 359 11.42 12.53 -23.00
CA ILE A 359 10.12 11.90 -22.74
C ILE A 359 10.21 11.29 -21.36
N CYS A 360 9.34 11.72 -20.43
CA CYS A 360 9.36 11.22 -19.07
C CYS A 360 8.02 10.59 -18.67
N ASP A 361 8.05 9.68 -17.70
CA ASP A 361 6.85 9.18 -17.05
C ASP A 361 6.23 10.21 -16.08
N PHE A 362 5.05 9.90 -15.55
CA PHE A 362 4.31 10.77 -14.65
C PHE A 362 4.48 10.34 -13.19
N HIS A 363 4.86 11.30 -12.34
CA HIS A 363 4.96 11.12 -10.90
C HIS A 363 4.22 12.25 -10.13
N PRO A 364 3.28 11.94 -9.21
CA PRO A 364 2.44 12.94 -8.55
C PRO A 364 3.07 13.54 -7.28
N LEU A 365 4.06 12.87 -6.67
CA LEU A 365 4.67 13.35 -5.42
C LEU A 365 5.51 14.61 -5.63
N GLU A 366 5.55 15.45 -4.59
CA GLU A 366 6.13 16.79 -4.68
C GLU A 366 7.64 16.79 -4.95
N GLN A 367 8.37 15.81 -4.42
CA GLN A 367 9.82 15.68 -4.65
C GLN A 367 10.15 15.53 -6.15
N GLU A 368 9.44 14.63 -6.84
CA GLU A 368 9.62 14.40 -8.28
C GLU A 368 9.07 15.55 -9.12
N LYS A 369 7.96 16.19 -8.68
CA LYS A 369 7.45 17.39 -9.34
C LYS A 369 8.45 18.54 -9.28
N ASN A 370 9.13 18.73 -8.15
CA ASN A 370 10.14 19.78 -7.99
C ASN A 370 11.35 19.52 -8.89
N PHE A 371 11.83 18.27 -8.96
CA PHE A 371 12.89 17.88 -9.90
C PHE A 371 12.48 18.20 -11.34
N LEU A 372 11.28 17.78 -11.76
CA LEU A 372 10.79 18.00 -13.12
C LEU A 372 10.56 19.49 -13.43
N GLN A 373 10.09 20.28 -12.47
CA GLN A 373 9.94 21.74 -12.63
C GLN A 373 11.29 22.43 -12.84
N ASN A 374 12.30 22.09 -12.05
CA ASN A 374 13.66 22.61 -12.23
C ASN A 374 14.25 22.19 -13.58
N LEU A 375 14.02 20.94 -13.99
CA LEU A 375 14.45 20.45 -15.30
C LEU A 375 13.75 21.21 -16.44
N VAL A 376 12.43 21.46 -16.34
CA VAL A 376 11.66 22.24 -17.32
C VAL A 376 12.18 23.68 -17.40
N TYR A 377 12.46 24.31 -16.27
CA TYR A 377 13.01 25.66 -16.22
C TYR A 377 14.32 25.76 -17.03
N LEU A 378 15.30 24.91 -16.72
CA LEU A 378 16.60 24.89 -17.43
C LEU A 378 16.46 24.46 -18.89
N SER A 379 15.54 23.55 -19.17
CA SER A 379 15.28 23.06 -20.54
C SER A 379 14.67 24.14 -21.43
N ASN A 380 13.86 25.06 -20.89
CA ASN A 380 13.35 26.20 -21.66
C ASN A 380 14.48 27.12 -22.11
N GLU A 381 15.46 27.40 -21.24
CA GLU A 381 16.64 28.22 -21.59
C GLU A 381 17.49 27.56 -22.69
N LYS A 382 17.64 26.22 -22.63
CA LYS A 382 18.45 25.44 -23.58
C LYS A 382 17.66 24.94 -24.80
N LYS A 383 16.38 25.29 -24.92
CA LYS A 383 15.46 24.83 -25.99
C LYS A 383 15.39 23.30 -26.12
N ILE A 384 15.35 22.60 -24.98
CA ILE A 384 15.17 21.14 -24.91
C ILE A 384 13.70 20.85 -24.66
N LYS A 385 13.06 20.05 -25.52
CA LYS A 385 11.62 19.77 -25.41
C LYS A 385 11.36 18.69 -24.35
N ILE A 386 10.39 18.91 -23.45
CA ILE A 386 9.99 17.88 -22.48
C ILE A 386 8.53 17.46 -22.70
N LEU A 387 8.33 16.17 -22.91
CA LEU A 387 7.04 15.52 -23.04
C LEU A 387 6.83 14.57 -21.86
N GLN A 388 5.70 14.68 -21.17
CA GLN A 388 5.35 13.80 -20.07
C GLN A 388 4.21 12.86 -20.48
N VAL A 389 4.35 11.58 -20.13
CA VAL A 389 3.38 10.52 -20.45
C VAL A 389 2.93 9.83 -19.17
N ASP A 390 1.61 9.76 -18.95
CA ASP A 390 1.08 8.94 -17.83
C ASP A 390 1.09 7.47 -18.22
N SER A 391 1.98 6.70 -17.59
CA SER A 391 2.15 5.24 -17.79
C SER A 391 1.73 4.42 -16.57
N HIS A 392 1.30 5.11 -15.51
CA HIS A 392 1.03 4.50 -14.22
C HIS A 392 -0.47 4.29 -13.99
N ASN A 393 -1.30 5.22 -14.49
CA ASN A 393 -2.76 5.15 -14.39
C ASN A 393 -3.37 4.60 -15.68
N ILE A 394 -4.55 4.01 -15.63
CA ILE A 394 -5.24 3.55 -16.85
C ILE A 394 -5.68 4.77 -17.64
N ILE A 395 -6.28 5.75 -16.98
CA ILE A 395 -6.65 7.04 -17.57
C ILE A 395 -5.63 8.07 -17.11
N PRO A 396 -5.01 8.85 -18.02
CA PRO A 396 -4.07 9.89 -17.63
C PRO A 396 -4.69 10.83 -16.59
N LEU A 397 -3.95 11.13 -15.52
CA LEU A 397 -4.49 11.85 -14.38
C LEU A 397 -5.16 13.19 -14.76
N TRP A 398 -4.53 13.94 -15.66
CA TRP A 398 -5.04 15.22 -16.15
C TRP A 398 -6.21 15.10 -17.13
N VAL A 399 -6.50 13.90 -17.63
CA VAL A 399 -7.70 13.59 -18.41
C VAL A 399 -8.82 13.14 -17.48
N ALA A 400 -8.53 12.31 -16.48
CA ALA A 400 -9.52 11.76 -15.55
C ALA A 400 -10.26 12.85 -14.76
N SER A 401 -9.55 13.85 -14.24
CA SER A 401 -10.15 15.04 -13.62
C SER A 401 -9.22 16.24 -13.65
N LYS A 402 -9.79 17.45 -13.69
CA LYS A 402 -9.08 18.74 -13.64
C LYS A 402 -8.95 19.31 -12.22
N VAL A 403 -9.50 18.61 -11.23
CA VAL A 403 -9.55 19.04 -9.82
C VAL A 403 -9.28 17.88 -8.88
N GLU A 404 -8.99 18.20 -7.62
CA GLU A 404 -9.01 17.21 -6.53
C GLU A 404 -10.43 16.65 -6.35
N GLU A 405 -10.58 15.34 -6.44
CA GLU A 405 -11.84 14.66 -6.25
C GLU A 405 -12.13 14.44 -4.76
N PHE A 406 -13.38 14.67 -4.36
CA PHE A 406 -13.77 14.52 -2.96
C PHE A 406 -13.74 13.05 -2.52
N SER A 407 -14.21 12.14 -3.38
CA SER A 407 -14.34 10.71 -3.05
C SER A 407 -14.37 9.83 -4.29
N ALA A 408 -14.30 8.51 -4.10
CA ALA A 408 -14.54 7.56 -5.17
C ALA A 408 -15.92 7.74 -5.84
N ARG A 409 -16.93 8.28 -5.14
CA ARG A 409 -18.25 8.55 -5.72
C ARG A 409 -18.21 9.63 -6.80
N THR A 410 -17.39 10.66 -6.63
CA THR A 410 -17.31 11.79 -7.58
C THR A 410 -16.38 11.47 -8.75
N LEU A 411 -15.33 10.70 -8.51
CA LEU A 411 -14.40 10.24 -9.56
C LEU A 411 -15.04 9.17 -10.48
N ARG A 412 -15.86 8.26 -9.93
CA ARG A 412 -16.40 7.09 -10.67
C ARG A 412 -17.08 7.41 -12.01
N PRO A 413 -18.03 8.36 -12.11
CA PRO A 413 -18.66 8.64 -13.40
C PRO A 413 -17.66 9.13 -14.45
N LYS A 414 -16.62 9.88 -14.04
CA LYS A 414 -15.56 10.36 -14.94
C LYS A 414 -14.73 9.20 -15.47
N ILE A 415 -14.24 8.34 -14.56
CA ILE A 415 -13.50 7.12 -14.92
C ILE A 415 -14.32 6.24 -15.85
N GLN A 416 -15.59 5.98 -15.52
CA GLN A 416 -16.46 5.13 -16.33
C GLN A 416 -16.68 5.66 -17.75
N SER A 417 -16.75 6.99 -17.93
CA SER A 417 -16.87 7.60 -19.26
C SER A 417 -15.63 7.41 -20.14
N TYR A 418 -14.44 7.40 -19.53
CA TYR A 418 -13.17 7.28 -20.24
C TYR A 418 -12.66 5.85 -20.37
N LEU A 419 -13.09 4.93 -19.50
CA LEU A 419 -12.59 3.56 -19.47
C LEU A 419 -12.69 2.82 -20.82
N PRO A 420 -13.80 2.93 -21.60
CA PRO A 420 -13.86 2.30 -22.93
C PRO A 420 -12.81 2.84 -23.91
N THR A 421 -12.33 4.06 -23.71
CA THR A 421 -11.28 4.66 -24.56
C THR A 421 -9.89 4.20 -24.16
N PHE A 422 -9.60 4.17 -22.85
CA PHE A 422 -8.23 4.00 -22.35
C PHE A 422 -7.88 2.58 -21.89
N LEU A 423 -8.86 1.77 -21.49
CA LEU A 423 -8.63 0.37 -21.12
C LEU A 423 -8.57 -0.49 -22.39
N ILE A 424 -7.41 -0.47 -23.04
CA ILE A 424 -7.13 -1.20 -24.29
C ILE A 424 -5.82 -1.98 -24.15
N GLU A 425 -5.57 -2.91 -25.06
CA GLU A 425 -4.24 -3.53 -25.17
C GLU A 425 -3.16 -2.53 -25.56
N TYR A 426 -1.94 -2.83 -25.09
CA TYR A 426 -0.75 -2.07 -25.40
C TYR A 426 -0.35 -2.21 -26.88
N ILE A 427 0.48 -1.27 -27.34
CA ILE A 427 1.16 -1.36 -28.63
C ILE A 427 2.36 -2.27 -28.47
N ASN A 428 2.50 -3.26 -29.35
CA ASN A 428 3.69 -4.10 -29.39
C ASN A 428 4.83 -3.32 -30.06
N ILE A 429 5.95 -3.19 -29.36
CA ILE A 429 7.18 -2.62 -29.91
C ILE A 429 8.02 -3.71 -30.58
N GLU A 430 8.63 -3.41 -31.73
CA GLU A 430 9.49 -4.34 -32.44
C GLU A 430 10.86 -4.42 -31.75
N GLN A 431 11.44 -5.63 -31.67
CA GLN A 431 12.74 -5.87 -31.04
C GLN A 431 13.68 -6.56 -32.05
N PRO A 432 14.95 -6.14 -32.18
CA PRO A 432 15.57 -4.97 -31.53
C PRO A 432 15.14 -3.64 -32.17
N PHE A 433 15.29 -2.53 -31.44
CA PHE A 433 15.16 -1.20 -32.03
C PHE A 433 16.30 -0.94 -33.02
N ASN A 434 15.96 -0.49 -34.24
CA ASN A 434 16.92 -0.32 -35.32
C ASN A 434 17.75 0.97 -35.12
N GLN A 435 18.88 0.85 -34.43
CA GLN A 435 19.87 1.91 -34.24
C GLN A 435 21.28 1.35 -34.07
N ILE A 436 22.28 2.18 -34.36
CA ILE A 436 23.70 1.91 -34.09
C ILE A 436 24.13 2.87 -33.01
N CYS A 437 24.29 2.38 -31.78
CA CYS A 437 24.65 3.20 -30.63
C CYS A 437 25.57 2.42 -29.68
N LYS A 438 26.52 3.14 -29.07
CA LYS A 438 27.35 2.57 -28.01
C LYS A 438 26.51 2.42 -26.73
N HIS A 439 26.52 1.22 -26.16
CA HIS A 439 25.93 0.98 -24.85
C HIS A 439 26.91 1.38 -23.75
N PRO A 440 26.43 1.92 -22.61
CA PRO A 440 27.27 2.09 -21.45
C PRO A 440 27.71 0.73 -20.89
N GLU A 441 28.80 0.75 -20.11
CA GLU A 441 29.15 -0.42 -19.31
C GLU A 441 28.02 -0.73 -18.32
N PRO A 442 27.70 -2.02 -18.09
CA PRO A 442 26.68 -2.39 -17.13
C PRO A 442 26.97 -1.80 -15.76
N PHE A 443 25.99 -1.13 -15.15
CA PHE A 443 26.23 -0.52 -13.85
C PHE A 443 26.40 -1.59 -12.76
N ASP A 444 27.29 -1.32 -11.82
CA ASP A 444 27.49 -2.17 -10.64
C ASP A 444 26.68 -1.64 -9.44
N ILE A 445 25.96 -2.55 -8.77
CA ILE A 445 25.03 -2.20 -7.67
C ILE A 445 25.82 -1.63 -6.49
N GLU A 446 26.94 -2.25 -6.11
CA GLU A 446 27.72 -1.82 -4.95
C GLU A 446 28.32 -0.43 -5.16
N ASN A 447 28.83 -0.17 -6.36
CA ASN A 447 29.40 1.12 -6.74
C ASN A 447 28.34 2.24 -6.75
N ILE A 448 27.10 1.96 -7.15
CA ILE A 448 26.01 2.93 -7.04
C ILE A 448 25.59 3.10 -5.58
N PHE A 449 25.46 2.01 -4.82
CA PHE A 449 25.08 2.04 -3.41
C PHE A 449 26.02 2.93 -2.58
N LYS A 450 27.34 2.82 -2.78
CA LYS A 450 28.37 3.65 -2.11
C LYS A 450 28.22 5.17 -2.36
N LYS A 451 27.50 5.57 -3.42
CA LYS A 451 27.28 6.99 -3.77
C LYS A 451 26.03 7.59 -3.10
N LEU A 452 25.21 6.78 -2.41
CA LEU A 452 23.92 7.18 -1.87
C LEU A 452 23.97 7.36 -0.36
N THR A 453 23.05 8.17 0.17
CA THR A 453 22.85 8.30 1.61
C THR A 453 21.87 7.22 2.09
N VAL A 454 22.39 6.17 2.71
CA VAL A 454 21.61 5.02 3.16
C VAL A 454 21.49 4.98 4.68
N VAL A 455 20.30 4.63 5.17
CA VAL A 455 19.98 4.47 6.59
C VAL A 455 19.59 3.02 6.85
N ASP A 456 20.38 2.35 7.70
CA ASP A 456 20.12 0.99 8.18
C ASP A 456 19.06 0.99 9.29
N SER A 457 17.80 1.25 8.91
CA SER A 457 16.65 1.20 9.82
C SER A 457 15.98 -0.17 9.89
N CYS A 458 16.09 -0.97 8.84
CA CYS A 458 15.35 -2.22 8.69
C CYS A 458 16.10 -3.25 7.83
N PRO A 459 15.87 -4.55 8.05
CA PRO A 459 16.56 -5.59 7.30
C PRO A 459 16.11 -5.63 5.83
N ILE A 460 17.03 -6.02 4.96
CA ILE A 460 16.74 -6.29 3.54
C ILE A 460 15.75 -7.47 3.41
N ILE A 461 14.93 -7.47 2.36
CA ILE A 461 14.00 -8.56 2.05
C ILE A 461 14.59 -9.36 0.88
N PRO A 462 15.23 -10.53 1.12
CA PRO A 462 15.98 -11.23 0.09
C PRO A 462 15.09 -11.77 -1.04
N ASN A 463 13.83 -12.11 -0.74
CA ASN A 463 12.93 -12.81 -1.66
C ASN A 463 11.94 -11.89 -2.38
N PHE A 464 12.15 -10.57 -2.37
CA PHE A 464 11.29 -9.66 -3.10
C PHE A 464 11.49 -9.79 -4.61
N VAL A 465 10.41 -9.91 -5.37
CA VAL A 465 10.48 -10.05 -6.82
C VAL A 465 10.83 -8.70 -7.47
N CYS A 466 11.99 -8.64 -8.11
CA CYS A 466 12.53 -7.42 -8.71
C CYS A 466 12.48 -7.40 -10.26
N SER A 467 11.99 -8.45 -10.91
CA SER A 467 11.93 -8.54 -12.38
C SER A 467 10.51 -8.47 -12.90
N GLU A 468 10.28 -7.76 -14.01
CA GLU A 468 8.96 -7.65 -14.65
C GLU A 468 8.36 -9.02 -15.03
N TYR A 469 9.17 -9.98 -15.48
CA TYR A 469 8.70 -11.32 -15.87
C TYR A 469 8.12 -12.09 -14.67
N LYS A 470 8.86 -12.18 -13.55
CA LYS A 470 8.35 -12.82 -12.33
C LYS A 470 7.16 -12.06 -11.72
N ALA A 471 7.10 -10.73 -11.85
CA ALA A 471 5.92 -9.96 -11.42
C ALA A 471 4.67 -10.33 -12.24
N GLN A 472 4.84 -10.63 -13.53
CA GLN A 472 3.79 -11.14 -14.40
C GLN A 472 3.35 -12.56 -14.00
N GLU A 473 4.28 -13.43 -13.58
CA GLU A 473 3.93 -14.76 -13.03
C GLU A 473 3.09 -14.65 -11.75
N ILE A 474 3.41 -13.68 -10.88
CA ILE A 474 2.58 -13.39 -9.68
C ILE A 474 1.16 -12.98 -10.08
N LEU A 475 1.01 -12.14 -11.12
CA LEU A 475 -0.29 -11.74 -11.64
C LEU A 475 -1.07 -12.94 -12.21
N ASP A 476 -0.43 -13.78 -13.02
CA ASP A 476 -1.05 -14.98 -13.57
C ASP A 476 -1.52 -15.94 -12.46
N ASN A 477 -0.68 -16.13 -11.44
CA ASN A 477 -1.04 -16.92 -10.27
C ASN A 477 -2.22 -16.33 -9.49
N PHE A 478 -2.26 -15.00 -9.34
CA PHE A 478 -3.38 -14.31 -8.71
C PHE A 478 -4.69 -14.56 -9.47
N CYS A 479 -4.67 -14.42 -10.79
CA CYS A 479 -5.83 -14.69 -11.65
C CYS A 479 -6.34 -16.13 -11.46
N LYS A 480 -5.44 -17.12 -11.48
CA LYS A 480 -5.79 -18.54 -11.45
C LYS A 480 -6.22 -19.07 -10.07
N GLN A 481 -5.58 -18.61 -9.00
CA GLN A 481 -5.71 -19.25 -7.68
C GLN A 481 -6.45 -18.41 -6.63
N LYS A 482 -6.60 -17.09 -6.86
CA LYS A 482 -6.93 -16.13 -5.80
C LYS A 482 -8.11 -15.22 -6.12
N LEU A 483 -8.32 -14.93 -7.40
CA LEU A 483 -9.37 -14.02 -7.87
C LEU A 483 -10.77 -14.41 -7.39
N ASP A 484 -11.09 -15.71 -7.38
CA ASP A 484 -12.38 -16.24 -6.92
C ASP A 484 -12.66 -15.93 -5.44
N LYS A 485 -11.63 -15.94 -4.59
CA LYS A 485 -11.74 -15.68 -3.15
C LYS A 485 -11.60 -14.20 -2.82
N TYR A 486 -11.06 -13.39 -3.73
CA TYR A 486 -10.63 -12.01 -3.47
C TYR A 486 -11.72 -11.16 -2.79
N ASN A 487 -12.94 -11.12 -3.33
CA ASN A 487 -14.03 -10.31 -2.78
C ASN A 487 -14.33 -10.64 -1.30
N VAL A 488 -14.35 -11.94 -0.95
CA VAL A 488 -14.72 -12.40 0.39
C VAL A 488 -13.52 -12.39 1.35
N LYS A 489 -12.31 -12.62 0.84
CA LYS A 489 -11.11 -12.87 1.66
C LYS A 489 -10.10 -11.73 1.69
N ARG A 490 -10.23 -10.68 0.87
CA ARG A 490 -9.27 -9.55 0.85
C ARG A 490 -9.08 -8.81 2.18
N ASN A 491 -10.04 -8.91 3.10
CA ASN A 491 -9.96 -8.28 4.42
C ASN A 491 -9.44 -9.23 5.52
N ASP A 492 -9.14 -10.48 5.18
CA ASP A 492 -8.67 -11.52 6.09
C ASP A 492 -7.14 -11.65 6.01
N PRO A 493 -6.36 -11.08 6.95
CA PRO A 493 -4.89 -11.10 6.93
C PRO A 493 -4.28 -12.50 7.09
N ASN A 494 -5.12 -13.51 7.36
CA ASN A 494 -4.69 -14.90 7.40
C ASN A 494 -4.82 -15.61 6.05
N ASN A 495 -5.53 -15.01 5.11
CA ASN A 495 -5.76 -15.59 3.81
C ASN A 495 -4.72 -15.08 2.80
N ASP A 496 -4.35 -15.93 1.86
CA ASP A 496 -3.39 -15.60 0.82
C ASP A 496 -4.04 -14.92 -0.40
N ALA A 497 -5.37 -14.72 -0.40
CA ALA A 497 -6.10 -14.09 -1.50
C ALA A 497 -5.74 -12.61 -1.71
N SER A 498 -5.24 -11.92 -0.70
CA SER A 498 -4.77 -10.53 -0.80
C SER A 498 -3.30 -10.44 -1.25
N VAL A 499 -2.90 -11.21 -2.27
CA VAL A 499 -1.55 -11.03 -2.85
C VAL A 499 -1.37 -9.57 -3.20
N LEU A 500 -0.33 -9.00 -2.62
CA LEU A 500 0.03 -7.61 -2.77
C LEU A 500 0.63 -7.45 -4.18
N LEU A 501 -0.24 -7.22 -5.17
CA LEU A 501 0.18 -6.71 -6.47
C LEU A 501 0.63 -5.24 -6.35
N MET A 502 0.10 -4.53 -5.35
CA MET A 502 0.34 -3.10 -5.18
C MET A 502 1.81 -2.71 -5.02
N PRO A 503 2.66 -3.42 -4.25
CA PRO A 503 4.10 -3.14 -4.22
C PRO A 503 4.76 -3.21 -5.60
N TYR A 504 4.44 -4.22 -6.42
CA TYR A 504 5.00 -4.35 -7.76
C TYR A 504 4.50 -3.25 -8.71
N ILE A 505 3.24 -2.86 -8.56
CA ILE A 505 2.66 -1.70 -9.26
C ILE A 505 3.36 -0.41 -8.82
N ASN A 506 3.56 -0.21 -7.52
CA ASN A 506 4.18 0.96 -6.93
C ASN A 506 5.67 1.11 -7.32
N PHE A 507 6.42 0.01 -7.41
CA PHE A 507 7.78 0.00 -7.98
C PHE A 507 7.81 0.17 -9.51
N GLY A 508 6.64 0.12 -10.16
CA GLY A 508 6.52 0.27 -11.60
C GLY A 508 6.98 -0.93 -12.42
N ILE A 509 7.26 -2.08 -11.78
CA ILE A 509 7.66 -3.32 -12.46
C ILE A 509 6.46 -4.11 -13.01
N LEU A 510 5.24 -3.74 -12.61
CA LEU A 510 3.98 -4.30 -13.11
C LEU A 510 3.00 -3.17 -13.44
N SER A 511 2.35 -3.24 -14.61
CA SER A 511 1.37 -2.24 -15.02
C SER A 511 0.01 -2.48 -14.36
N ALA A 512 -0.56 -1.46 -13.72
CA ALA A 512 -1.93 -1.51 -13.19
C ALA A 512 -2.97 -1.82 -14.29
N GLN A 513 -2.77 -1.27 -15.50
CA GLN A 513 -3.62 -1.56 -16.65
C GLN A 513 -3.49 -3.02 -17.09
N ARG A 514 -2.28 -3.60 -17.11
CA ARG A 514 -2.08 -5.03 -17.39
C ARG A 514 -2.82 -5.89 -16.38
N CYS A 515 -2.74 -5.58 -15.08
CA CYS A 515 -3.49 -6.30 -14.05
C CYS A 515 -4.99 -6.33 -14.34
N VAL A 516 -5.59 -5.16 -14.63
CA VAL A 516 -7.02 -5.06 -14.93
C VAL A 516 -7.39 -5.80 -16.22
N LEU A 517 -6.56 -5.73 -17.27
CA LEU A 517 -6.78 -6.46 -18.51
C LEU A 517 -6.80 -7.98 -18.28
N GLU A 518 -5.77 -8.53 -17.61
CA GLU A 518 -5.68 -9.98 -17.40
C GLU A 518 -6.77 -10.51 -16.47
N ILE A 519 -7.11 -9.78 -15.41
CA ILE A 519 -8.18 -10.16 -14.48
C ILE A 519 -9.55 -10.13 -15.17
N ASN A 520 -9.82 -9.10 -15.98
CA ASN A 520 -11.06 -9.04 -16.74
C ASN A 520 -11.16 -10.14 -17.79
N LYS A 521 -10.07 -10.43 -18.52
CA LYS A 521 -10.01 -11.56 -19.46
C LYS A 521 -10.23 -12.89 -18.76
N HIS A 522 -9.56 -13.11 -17.62
CA HIS A 522 -9.71 -14.34 -16.84
C HIS A 522 -11.17 -14.50 -16.39
N ALA A 523 -11.78 -13.46 -15.82
CA ALA A 523 -13.17 -13.51 -15.39
C ALA A 523 -14.18 -13.69 -16.54
N TYR A 524 -13.84 -13.22 -17.75
CA TYR A 524 -14.64 -13.42 -18.94
C TYR A 524 -14.52 -14.86 -19.50
N ASN A 525 -13.31 -15.43 -19.45
CA ASN A 525 -13.03 -16.78 -19.93
C ASN A 525 -13.51 -17.86 -18.96
N PHE A 526 -13.40 -17.60 -17.65
CA PHE A 526 -13.78 -18.51 -16.57
C PHE A 526 -14.82 -17.87 -15.63
N PRO A 527 -16.04 -17.56 -16.14
CA PRO A 527 -17.04 -16.85 -15.36
C PRO A 527 -17.62 -17.74 -14.26
N SER A 528 -17.48 -17.29 -13.01
CA SER A 528 -18.23 -17.77 -11.85
C SER A 528 -18.72 -16.59 -11.02
N ILE A 529 -19.73 -16.79 -10.16
CA ILE A 529 -20.22 -15.71 -9.28
C ILE A 529 -19.09 -15.12 -8.42
N ASN A 530 -18.19 -15.98 -7.96
CA ASN A 530 -17.02 -15.64 -7.16
C ASN A 530 -16.00 -14.87 -7.99
N THR A 531 -15.61 -15.38 -9.16
CA THR A 531 -14.65 -14.73 -10.07
C THR A 531 -15.11 -13.36 -10.54
N VAL A 532 -16.40 -13.21 -10.89
CA VAL A 532 -16.97 -11.91 -11.31
C VAL A 532 -16.94 -10.91 -10.16
N SER A 533 -17.35 -11.33 -8.95
CA SER A 533 -17.32 -10.45 -7.77
C SER A 533 -15.89 -10.08 -7.34
N GLY A 534 -14.95 -11.01 -7.49
CA GLY A 534 -13.52 -10.78 -7.27
C GLY A 534 -12.96 -9.76 -8.23
N LYS A 535 -13.26 -9.90 -9.52
CA LYS A 535 -12.91 -8.95 -10.59
C LYS A 535 -13.48 -7.55 -10.32
N ASP A 536 -14.75 -7.44 -9.92
CA ASP A 536 -15.36 -6.14 -9.61
C ASP A 536 -14.70 -5.46 -8.40
N SER A 537 -14.37 -6.24 -7.36
CA SER A 537 -13.68 -5.73 -6.17
C SER A 537 -12.25 -5.29 -6.50
N PHE A 538 -11.52 -6.09 -7.27
CA PHE A 538 -10.17 -5.77 -7.72
C PHE A 538 -10.15 -4.51 -8.58
N ASN A 539 -11.11 -4.37 -9.50
CA ASN A 539 -11.23 -3.18 -10.33
C ASN A 539 -11.56 -1.93 -9.49
N ASP A 540 -12.34 -2.03 -8.41
CA ASP A 540 -12.53 -0.89 -7.51
C ASP A 540 -11.21 -0.51 -6.82
N ASP A 541 -10.44 -1.48 -6.32
CA ASP A 541 -9.18 -1.22 -5.63
C ASP A 541 -8.12 -0.61 -6.59
N ILE A 542 -7.96 -1.15 -7.81
CA ILE A 542 -6.94 -0.67 -8.76
C ILE A 542 -7.37 0.53 -9.60
N ILE A 543 -8.59 0.55 -10.13
CA ILE A 543 -9.04 1.65 -11.00
C ILE A 543 -9.51 2.82 -10.15
N MET A 544 -10.31 2.57 -9.10
CA MET A 544 -10.90 3.66 -8.34
C MET A 544 -9.98 4.14 -7.22
N ARG A 545 -9.49 3.26 -6.34
CA ARG A 545 -8.75 3.69 -5.14
C ARG A 545 -7.35 4.18 -5.47
N LYS A 546 -6.59 3.44 -6.28
CA LYS A 546 -5.23 3.85 -6.67
C LYS A 546 -5.23 5.14 -7.50
N GLU A 547 -6.09 5.29 -8.50
CA GLU A 547 -6.09 6.52 -9.31
C GLU A 547 -6.62 7.74 -8.52
N LEU A 548 -7.53 7.52 -7.57
CA LEU A 548 -7.94 8.56 -6.63
C LEU A 548 -6.79 9.00 -5.71
N ALA A 549 -5.93 8.06 -5.30
CA ALA A 549 -4.75 8.38 -4.50
C ALA A 549 -3.78 9.28 -5.26
N ASP A 550 -3.53 8.99 -6.54
CA ASP A 550 -2.73 9.84 -7.44
C ASP A 550 -3.39 11.21 -7.64
N ASN A 551 -4.71 11.26 -7.83
CA ASN A 551 -5.46 12.51 -7.92
C ASN A 551 -5.25 13.39 -6.68
N TYR A 552 -5.40 12.83 -5.48
CA TYR A 552 -5.19 13.55 -4.23
C TYR A 552 -3.76 14.08 -4.09
N CYS A 553 -2.74 13.23 -4.32
CA CYS A 553 -1.35 13.66 -4.17
C CYS A 553 -0.93 14.69 -5.22
N TYR A 554 -1.49 14.63 -6.43
CA TYR A 554 -1.19 15.61 -7.48
C TYR A 554 -1.76 17.00 -7.17
N TYR A 555 -3.04 17.07 -6.76
CA TYR A 555 -3.74 18.35 -6.57
C TYR A 555 -3.54 18.96 -5.17
N ASN A 556 -3.34 18.13 -4.14
CA ASN A 556 -3.19 18.60 -2.77
C ASN A 556 -1.72 18.70 -2.37
N LYS A 557 -1.15 19.91 -2.38
CA LYS A 557 0.25 20.15 -1.96
C LYS A 557 0.54 19.75 -0.50
N ASN A 558 -0.50 19.53 0.31
CA ASN A 558 -0.39 19.14 1.71
C ASN A 558 -0.76 17.66 1.91
N TYR A 559 -0.61 16.81 0.89
CA TYR A 559 -1.07 15.42 0.92
C TYR A 559 -0.47 14.59 2.06
N ASP A 560 0.66 15.01 2.61
CA ASP A 560 1.45 14.33 3.65
C ASP A 560 1.39 15.04 5.02
N ASN A 561 0.50 16.00 5.21
CA ASN A 561 0.42 16.73 6.48
C ASN A 561 -1.01 17.08 6.88
N PHE A 562 -1.15 17.60 8.10
CA PHE A 562 -2.46 17.86 8.72
C PHE A 562 -3.35 18.78 7.87
N ASN A 563 -2.76 19.70 7.10
CA ASN A 563 -3.52 20.63 6.27
C ASN A 563 -4.14 19.96 5.03
N GLY A 564 -3.69 18.75 4.65
CA GLY A 564 -4.29 17.98 3.56
C GLY A 564 -5.67 17.40 3.89
N GLY A 565 -6.01 17.28 5.17
CA GLY A 565 -7.34 16.85 5.60
C GLY A 565 -8.45 17.83 5.21
N LYS A 566 -9.65 17.31 4.95
CA LYS A 566 -10.84 18.15 4.72
C LYS A 566 -11.19 18.96 5.97
N GLU A 567 -11.86 20.09 5.77
CA GLU A 567 -12.20 21.03 6.85
C GLU A 567 -12.92 20.37 8.02
N TRP A 568 -13.98 19.60 7.76
CA TRP A 568 -14.74 18.88 8.79
C TRP A 568 -13.85 17.97 9.66
N ALA A 569 -12.85 17.34 9.07
CA ALA A 569 -11.94 16.42 9.77
C ALA A 569 -10.94 17.21 10.61
N ARG A 570 -10.38 18.30 10.06
CA ARG A 570 -9.44 19.17 10.79
C ARG A 570 -10.11 19.82 11.99
N GLU A 571 -11.31 20.34 11.83
CA GLU A 571 -12.09 20.96 12.93
C GLU A 571 -12.44 19.93 14.00
N SER A 572 -12.93 18.77 13.59
CA SER A 572 -13.29 17.71 14.52
C SER A 572 -12.08 17.21 15.30
N LEU A 573 -10.94 16.97 14.65
CA LEU A 573 -9.72 16.54 15.32
C LEU A 573 -9.18 17.62 16.28
N LYS A 574 -9.15 18.89 15.85
CA LYS A 574 -8.72 20.00 16.72
C LYS A 574 -9.58 20.12 17.98
N LYS A 575 -10.89 19.97 17.85
CA LYS A 575 -11.83 19.98 19.00
C LYS A 575 -11.46 18.92 20.05
N HIS A 576 -10.93 17.78 19.60
CA HIS A 576 -10.58 16.65 20.46
C HIS A 576 -9.08 16.55 20.77
N ASP A 577 -8.26 17.54 20.40
CA ASP A 577 -6.81 17.52 20.66
C ASP A 577 -6.49 17.56 22.17
N ALA A 578 -7.41 18.00 23.03
CA ALA A 578 -7.24 18.06 24.49
C ALA A 578 -7.87 16.88 25.24
N ASP A 579 -8.51 15.94 24.55
CA ASP A 579 -9.19 14.81 25.18
C ASP A 579 -8.25 13.94 26.02
N LYS A 580 -8.76 13.29 27.07
CA LYS A 580 -7.94 12.38 27.87
C LYS A 580 -7.61 11.12 27.05
N ARG A 581 -6.31 10.88 26.81
CA ARG A 581 -5.81 9.63 26.23
C ARG A 581 -5.49 8.65 27.34
N GLU A 582 -5.96 7.41 27.18
CA GLU A 582 -5.71 6.31 28.12
C GLU A 582 -4.25 5.82 28.05
N HIS A 583 -3.68 5.85 26.85
CA HIS A 583 -2.29 5.48 26.57
C HIS A 583 -1.66 6.55 25.70
N LEU A 584 -0.40 6.85 25.97
CA LEU A 584 0.44 7.69 25.12
C LEU A 584 1.75 6.99 24.86
N TYR A 585 2.12 6.95 23.59
CA TYR A 585 3.36 6.38 23.10
C TYR A 585 4.13 7.46 22.34
N ASP A 586 5.45 7.45 22.53
CA ASP A 586 6.33 8.23 21.67
C ASP A 586 6.63 7.48 20.37
N TYR A 587 7.52 8.06 19.55
CA TYR A 587 7.89 7.44 18.29
C TYR A 587 8.59 6.09 18.49
N ASP A 588 9.44 5.96 19.50
CA ASP A 588 10.28 4.79 19.71
C ASP A 588 9.47 3.61 20.27
N ASP A 589 8.46 3.91 21.09
CA ASP A 589 7.46 2.91 21.52
C ASP A 589 6.74 2.29 20.32
N PHE A 590 6.24 3.13 19.40
CA PHE A 590 5.60 2.65 18.18
C PHE A 590 6.59 1.93 17.27
N LYS A 591 7.77 2.52 17.04
CA LYS A 591 8.81 1.95 16.19
C LYS A 591 9.18 0.53 16.60
N ASN A 592 9.30 0.28 17.90
CA ASN A 592 9.74 -1.00 18.44
C ASN A 592 8.60 -1.96 18.82
N ALA A 593 7.36 -1.67 18.40
CA ALA A 593 6.19 -2.49 18.72
C ALA A 593 6.00 -2.69 20.24
N LYS A 594 6.19 -1.63 21.03
CA LYS A 594 6.10 -1.64 22.50
C LYS A 594 4.82 -0.96 22.99
N THR A 595 3.67 -1.38 22.46
CA THR A 595 2.35 -0.91 22.94
C THR A 595 1.68 -1.96 23.82
N HIS A 596 0.63 -1.57 24.55
CA HIS A 596 -0.22 -2.48 25.32
C HIS A 596 -1.09 -3.39 24.44
N ASN A 597 -1.16 -3.15 23.13
CA ASN A 597 -2.04 -3.85 22.22
C ASN A 597 -1.24 -4.88 21.40
N ASP A 598 -1.48 -6.15 21.69
CA ASP A 598 -0.86 -7.29 21.03
C ASP A 598 -1.07 -7.28 19.51
N LEU A 599 -2.31 -7.10 19.03
CA LEU A 599 -2.59 -7.04 17.59
C LEU A 599 -1.84 -5.88 16.92
N TRP A 600 -1.79 -4.70 17.53
CA TRP A 600 -1.07 -3.56 16.96
C TRP A 600 0.44 -3.84 16.88
N ASN A 601 1.02 -4.40 17.95
CA ASN A 601 2.42 -4.79 17.94
C ASN A 601 2.72 -5.82 16.85
N CYS A 602 1.84 -6.81 16.65
CA CYS A 602 1.97 -7.78 15.56
C CYS A 602 1.89 -7.10 14.18
N CYS A 603 1.03 -6.11 13.98
CA CYS A 603 0.99 -5.33 12.73
C CYS A 603 2.31 -4.59 12.48
N GLN A 604 2.86 -3.96 13.53
CA GLN A 604 4.13 -3.25 13.45
C GLN A 604 5.30 -4.21 13.15
N LEU A 605 5.32 -5.38 13.79
CA LEU A 605 6.33 -6.41 13.52
C LEU A 605 6.21 -6.97 12.10
N GLN A 606 5.00 -7.15 11.58
CA GLN A 606 4.81 -7.50 10.17
C GLN A 606 5.47 -6.46 9.26
N LEU A 607 5.24 -5.17 9.51
CA LEU A 607 5.87 -4.09 8.74
C LEU A 607 7.40 -4.14 8.83
N ILE A 608 7.94 -4.35 10.03
CA ILE A 608 9.38 -4.40 10.27
C ILE A 608 10.00 -5.60 9.55
N HIS A 609 9.39 -6.79 9.60
CA HIS A 609 9.98 -8.01 9.05
C HIS A 609 9.71 -8.19 7.55
N GLU A 610 8.50 -7.91 7.09
CA GLU A 610 8.05 -8.18 5.71
C GLU A 610 8.04 -6.93 4.84
N GLY A 611 8.15 -5.74 5.43
CA GLY A 611 8.10 -4.47 4.72
C GLY A 611 6.74 -4.12 4.16
N VAL A 612 5.69 -4.83 4.58
CA VAL A 612 4.30 -4.59 4.20
C VAL A 612 3.42 -4.84 5.42
N ILE A 613 2.30 -4.13 5.53
CA ILE A 613 1.20 -4.51 6.43
C ILE A 613 0.02 -4.88 5.55
N HIS A 614 -0.69 -5.95 5.91
CA HIS A 614 -1.95 -6.28 5.25
C HIS A 614 -2.91 -5.07 5.23
N GLU A 615 -3.51 -4.77 4.09
CA GLU A 615 -4.25 -3.51 3.87
C GLU A 615 -5.34 -3.23 4.92
N PHE A 616 -6.11 -4.28 5.29
CA PHE A 616 -7.10 -4.17 6.36
C PHE A 616 -6.49 -3.74 7.71
N LEU A 617 -5.32 -4.30 8.04
CA LEU A 617 -4.62 -4.01 9.28
C LEU A 617 -3.85 -2.70 9.23
N ARG A 618 -3.44 -2.22 8.05
CA ARG A 618 -2.84 -0.88 7.89
C ARG A 618 -3.78 0.22 8.37
N MET A 619 -5.08 0.08 8.10
CA MET A 619 -6.12 0.98 8.62
C MET A 619 -6.21 0.93 10.15
N TYR A 620 -6.22 -0.27 10.73
CA TYR A 620 -6.23 -0.46 12.19
C TYR A 620 -4.98 0.17 12.82
N TRP A 621 -3.81 -0.14 12.27
CA TRP A 621 -2.50 0.34 12.69
C TRP A 621 -2.45 1.87 12.74
N ALA A 622 -2.80 2.55 11.65
CA ALA A 622 -2.76 4.02 11.58
C ALA A 622 -3.79 4.68 12.52
N LYS A 623 -5.00 4.11 12.65
CA LYS A 623 -6.03 4.61 13.58
C LYS A 623 -5.63 4.47 15.05
N LYS A 624 -4.83 3.46 15.39
CA LYS A 624 -4.30 3.31 16.75
C LYS A 624 -3.15 4.28 17.05
N ILE A 625 -2.33 4.64 16.06
CA ILE A 625 -1.39 5.73 16.21
C ILE A 625 -2.13 7.04 16.55
N LEU A 626 -3.24 7.35 15.88
CA LEU A 626 -4.11 8.48 16.25
C LEU A 626 -4.62 8.38 17.69
N ASN A 627 -5.05 7.19 18.12
CA ASN A 627 -5.60 6.99 19.46
C ASN A 627 -4.59 7.21 20.59
N TRP A 628 -3.32 6.87 20.35
CA TRP A 628 -2.28 6.80 21.38
C TRP A 628 -1.12 7.77 21.17
N SER A 629 -1.33 8.79 20.32
CA SER A 629 -0.41 9.92 20.19
C SER A 629 -0.95 11.14 20.93
N GLU A 630 -0.06 12.09 21.20
CA GLU A 630 -0.38 13.35 21.87
C GLU A 630 -1.53 14.11 21.18
N ASN A 631 -1.46 14.23 19.86
CA ASN A 631 -2.46 14.91 19.04
C ASN A 631 -2.45 14.38 17.61
N SER A 632 -3.44 14.79 16.83
CA SER A 632 -3.65 14.39 15.44
C SER A 632 -2.44 14.70 14.52
N LYS A 633 -1.79 15.85 14.70
CA LYS A 633 -0.57 16.22 13.95
C LYS A 633 0.60 15.29 14.23
N THR A 634 0.82 14.96 15.50
CA THR A 634 1.88 14.06 15.95
C THR A 634 1.63 12.64 15.46
N ALA A 635 0.38 12.17 15.56
CA ALA A 635 -0.03 10.88 15.03
C ALA A 635 0.27 10.74 13.54
N LEU A 636 -0.08 11.76 12.75
CA LEU A 636 0.17 11.76 11.31
C LEU A 636 1.67 11.72 11.01
N LYS A 637 2.47 12.54 11.71
CA LYS A 637 3.94 12.53 11.57
C LYS A 637 4.53 11.16 11.90
N TYR A 638 4.09 10.51 12.97
CA TYR A 638 4.56 9.19 13.36
C TYR A 638 4.17 8.12 12.34
N ALA A 639 2.90 8.11 11.90
CA ALA A 639 2.43 7.13 10.92
C ALA A 639 3.19 7.24 9.58
N ILE A 640 3.40 8.45 9.06
CA ILE A 640 4.16 8.65 7.82
C ILE A 640 5.62 8.24 8.00
N LYS A 641 6.26 8.65 9.11
CA LYS A 641 7.66 8.33 9.35
C LYS A 641 7.89 6.81 9.50
N LEU A 642 7.04 6.10 10.24
CA LEU A 642 7.11 4.64 10.37
C LEU A 642 6.88 3.95 9.02
N ASN A 643 5.91 4.43 8.26
CA ASN A 643 5.61 3.91 6.93
C ASN A 643 6.81 4.07 5.99
N ASP A 644 7.40 5.25 5.92
CA ASP A 644 8.53 5.54 5.04
C ASP A 644 9.82 4.84 5.48
N GLU A 645 9.96 4.54 6.77
CA GLU A 645 11.13 3.86 7.34
C GLU A 645 11.11 2.34 7.14
N PHE A 646 9.93 1.72 7.09
CA PHE A 646 9.80 0.27 7.09
C PHE A 646 9.10 -0.32 5.86
N ALA A 647 8.18 0.41 5.20
CA ALA A 647 7.45 -0.13 4.06
C ALA A 647 8.34 -0.17 2.80
N ILE A 648 8.26 -1.26 2.04
CA ILE A 648 8.94 -1.38 0.74
C ILE A 648 8.49 -0.32 -0.27
N ASP A 649 7.25 0.16 -0.14
CA ASP A 649 6.62 1.12 -1.03
C ASP A 649 6.08 2.34 -0.26
N GLY A 650 6.81 2.75 0.78
CA GLY A 650 6.39 3.79 1.73
C GLY A 650 6.09 5.14 1.08
N LYS A 651 6.96 5.62 0.20
CA LYS A 651 6.82 6.92 -0.48
C LYS A 651 5.99 6.80 -1.77
N THR A 652 4.71 6.47 -1.63
CA THR A 652 3.78 6.31 -2.77
C THR A 652 2.44 6.97 -2.49
N SER A 653 1.70 7.38 -3.53
CA SER A 653 0.38 8.01 -3.36
C SER A 653 -0.56 7.16 -2.51
N ASN A 654 -0.57 5.84 -2.76
CA ASN A 654 -1.39 4.87 -2.03
C ASN A 654 -1.05 4.84 -0.54
N ALA A 655 0.25 4.92 -0.20
CA ALA A 655 0.70 4.92 1.17
C ALA A 655 0.27 6.18 1.92
N TYR A 656 0.51 7.37 1.35
CA TYR A 656 0.08 8.63 1.95
C TYR A 656 -1.45 8.68 2.10
N VAL A 657 -2.20 8.32 1.05
CA VAL A 657 -3.66 8.34 1.09
C VAL A 657 -4.21 7.31 2.07
N GLY A 658 -3.59 6.13 2.22
CA GLY A 658 -3.98 5.15 3.23
C GLY A 658 -3.89 5.69 4.66
N ILE A 659 -2.83 6.45 4.95
CA ILE A 659 -2.64 7.11 6.26
C ILE A 659 -3.61 8.29 6.40
N MET A 660 -3.74 9.13 5.38
CA MET A 660 -4.65 10.29 5.38
C MET A 660 -6.13 9.89 5.47
N TRP A 661 -6.52 8.79 4.84
CA TRP A 661 -7.85 8.19 5.01
C TRP A 661 -8.05 7.72 6.45
N SER A 662 -7.02 7.11 7.04
CA SER A 662 -7.09 6.53 8.38
C SER A 662 -7.15 7.59 9.49
N ILE A 663 -6.34 8.64 9.39
CA ILE A 663 -6.15 9.66 10.44
C ILE A 663 -6.95 10.93 10.14
N MET A 664 -6.97 11.37 8.88
CA MET A 664 -7.55 12.66 8.46
C MET A 664 -8.88 12.53 7.69
N GLY A 665 -9.44 11.31 7.58
CA GLY A 665 -10.74 11.07 6.95
C GLY A 665 -10.80 11.41 5.45
N VAL A 666 -9.64 11.51 4.78
CA VAL A 666 -9.57 11.80 3.34
C VAL A 666 -10.31 10.71 2.56
N HIS A 667 -11.22 11.12 1.67
CA HIS A 667 -12.12 10.23 0.90
C HIS A 667 -13.07 9.34 1.73
N ASP A 668 -13.21 9.60 3.03
CA ASP A 668 -14.24 9.00 3.89
C ASP A 668 -15.32 10.04 4.23
N GLN A 669 -16.42 9.56 4.79
CA GLN A 669 -17.46 10.40 5.38
C GLN A 669 -17.19 10.66 6.88
N SER A 670 -17.90 11.64 7.45
CA SER A 670 -17.93 11.83 8.90
C SER A 670 -18.72 10.71 9.59
N TRP A 671 -18.22 10.28 10.74
CA TRP A 671 -18.84 9.27 11.61
C TRP A 671 -19.31 9.88 12.93
N ASN A 672 -19.99 9.08 13.75
CA ASN A 672 -20.41 9.49 15.08
C ASN A 672 -19.21 10.01 15.88
N GLU A 673 -19.41 11.17 16.50
CA GLU A 673 -18.39 11.86 17.28
C GLU A 673 -17.99 11.02 18.51
N ARG A 674 -16.67 10.88 18.72
CA ARG A 674 -16.08 10.12 19.82
C ARG A 674 -14.90 10.88 20.40
N SER A 675 -14.62 10.63 21.66
CA SER A 675 -13.40 11.17 22.27
C SER A 675 -12.17 10.73 21.48
N ILE A 676 -11.18 11.65 21.36
CA ILE A 676 -9.92 11.54 20.60
C ILE A 676 -10.13 11.54 19.08
N PHE A 677 -11.01 10.70 18.57
CA PHE A 677 -11.24 10.54 17.12
C PHE A 677 -12.10 11.65 16.52
N GLY A 678 -12.87 12.36 17.33
CA GLY A 678 -13.96 13.18 16.83
C GLY A 678 -14.85 12.38 15.89
N LYS A 679 -15.05 12.88 14.67
CA LYS A 679 -15.87 12.28 13.63
C LYS A 679 -15.08 11.35 12.68
N ILE A 680 -13.82 11.04 12.97
CA ILE A 680 -13.05 10.07 12.18
C ILE A 680 -13.57 8.65 12.43
N ARG A 681 -13.61 7.82 11.39
CA ARG A 681 -14.03 6.41 11.51
C ARG A 681 -13.20 5.68 12.56
N TYR A 682 -13.87 5.09 13.53
CA TYR A 682 -13.22 4.32 14.60
C TYR A 682 -13.07 2.84 14.23
N MET A 683 -11.94 2.23 14.62
CA MET A 683 -11.71 0.78 14.55
C MET A 683 -11.22 0.25 15.90
N ASN A 684 -11.73 -0.90 16.32
CA ASN A 684 -11.37 -1.53 17.59
C ASN A 684 -11.01 -3.00 17.46
N TYR A 685 -10.32 -3.50 18.49
CA TYR A 685 -9.84 -4.88 18.58
C TYR A 685 -10.96 -5.91 18.39
N ASN A 686 -12.08 -5.72 19.10
CA ASN A 686 -13.25 -6.61 18.98
C ASN A 686 -13.87 -6.59 17.57
N GLY A 687 -13.74 -5.50 16.82
CA GLY A 687 -14.13 -5.40 15.42
C GLY A 687 -13.25 -6.27 14.53
N CYS A 688 -11.93 -6.21 14.72
CA CYS A 688 -10.99 -7.11 14.05
C CYS A 688 -11.30 -8.58 14.37
N LYS A 689 -11.62 -8.90 15.64
CA LYS A 689 -11.93 -10.25 16.11
C LYS A 689 -13.15 -10.87 15.42
N ARG A 690 -14.10 -10.03 14.99
CA ARG A 690 -15.28 -10.47 14.23
C ARG A 690 -14.98 -10.67 12.74
N ASN A 691 -13.93 -10.06 12.21
CA ASN A 691 -13.60 -10.10 10.79
C ASN A 691 -12.66 -11.25 10.43
N PHE A 692 -11.73 -11.61 11.32
CA PHE A 692 -10.76 -12.69 11.10
C PHE A 692 -10.25 -13.29 12.43
N ASP A 693 -9.58 -14.43 12.34
CA ASP A 693 -8.93 -15.05 13.50
C ASP A 693 -7.66 -14.28 13.90
N ILE A 694 -7.79 -13.43 14.93
CA ILE A 694 -6.68 -12.64 15.46
C ILE A 694 -5.57 -13.55 16.03
N ASN A 695 -5.92 -14.66 16.68
CA ASN A 695 -4.91 -15.51 17.32
C ASN A 695 -4.02 -16.17 16.27
N MET A 696 -4.61 -16.60 15.16
CA MET A 696 -3.87 -17.16 14.02
C MET A 696 -2.98 -16.12 13.33
N TYR A 697 -3.39 -14.86 13.29
CA TYR A 697 -2.51 -13.79 12.78
C TYR A 697 -1.37 -13.50 13.77
N MET A 698 -1.68 -13.38 15.07
CA MET A 698 -0.69 -13.06 16.09
C MET A 698 0.32 -14.17 16.34
N SER A 699 0.00 -15.44 16.06
CA SER A 699 0.97 -16.54 16.18
C SER A 699 2.14 -16.41 15.20
N LYS A 700 1.98 -15.66 14.11
CA LYS A 700 3.06 -15.32 13.16
C LYS A 700 4.09 -14.35 13.75
N TYR A 701 3.70 -13.58 14.78
CA TYR A 701 4.54 -12.54 15.41
C TYR A 701 4.46 -12.61 16.94
N PRO A 702 4.94 -13.70 17.57
CA PRO A 702 4.74 -13.95 19.02
C PRO A 702 5.30 -12.82 19.91
N LYS A 703 6.40 -12.19 19.48
CA LYS A 703 7.01 -11.05 20.17
C LYS A 703 6.05 -9.89 20.38
N GLY A 704 5.09 -9.68 19.48
CA GLY A 704 4.11 -8.61 19.62
C GLY A 704 3.21 -8.78 20.85
N LYS A 705 2.85 -10.03 21.14
CA LYS A 705 2.10 -10.41 22.34
C LYS A 705 2.95 -10.29 23.60
N GLU A 706 4.20 -10.73 23.57
CA GLU A 706 5.14 -10.57 24.68
C GLU A 706 5.32 -9.10 25.07
N ASN A 707 5.58 -8.23 24.09
CA ASN A 707 5.73 -6.80 24.29
C ASN A 707 4.47 -6.19 24.92
N ALA A 708 3.28 -6.61 24.46
CA ALA A 708 2.02 -6.16 25.03
C ALA A 708 1.88 -6.55 26.51
N LEU A 709 2.23 -7.78 26.88
CA LEU A 709 2.20 -8.24 28.27
C LEU A 709 3.16 -7.46 29.16
N ILE A 710 4.34 -7.08 28.65
CA ILE A 710 5.31 -6.25 29.40
C ILE A 710 4.74 -4.86 29.66
N VAL A 711 4.12 -4.25 28.65
CA VAL A 711 3.56 -2.89 28.73
C VAL A 711 2.27 -2.85 29.56
N GLN A 712 1.45 -3.89 29.51
CA GLN A 712 0.23 -3.99 30.32
C GLN A 712 0.50 -4.03 31.84
N LYS A 713 1.70 -4.44 32.25
CA LYS A 713 2.15 -4.38 33.65
C LYS A 713 2.57 -2.98 34.10
N ILE A 714 2.76 -2.04 33.17
CA ILE A 714 3.17 -0.67 33.47
C ILE A 714 1.92 0.17 33.78
N PRO A 715 1.93 1.02 34.82
CA PRO A 715 0.87 1.99 35.07
C PRO A 715 0.61 2.88 33.84
N LYS A 716 -0.66 3.15 33.55
CA LYS A 716 -1.05 3.97 32.41
C LYS A 716 -0.60 5.42 32.62
N ILE A 717 0.15 5.95 31.65
CA ILE A 717 0.52 7.37 31.64
C ILE A 717 -0.65 8.16 31.06
N THR A 718 -1.20 9.08 31.85
CA THR A 718 -2.24 10.00 31.37
C THR A 718 -1.64 11.13 30.56
N PHE A 719 -2.44 11.72 29.66
CA PHE A 719 -2.04 12.89 28.88
C PHE A 719 -1.52 14.05 29.74
N ALA A 720 -2.17 14.36 30.85
CA ALA A 720 -1.72 15.40 31.76
C ALA A 720 -0.32 15.10 32.35
N HIS A 721 -0.07 13.85 32.74
CA HIS A 721 1.23 13.44 33.27
C HIS A 721 2.32 13.47 32.19
N TYR A 722 2.02 12.99 30.98
CA TYR A 722 2.93 13.06 29.83
C TYR A 722 3.34 14.51 29.51
N MET A 723 2.37 15.44 29.46
CA MET A 723 2.63 16.86 29.24
C MET A 723 3.48 17.48 30.36
N LYS A 724 3.26 17.08 31.62
CA LYS A 724 4.09 17.53 32.77
C LYS A 724 5.53 17.02 32.64
N LYS A 725 5.73 15.74 32.33
CA LYS A 725 7.07 15.14 32.12
C LYS A 725 7.81 15.83 30.98
N ARG A 726 7.12 16.15 29.87
CA ARG A 726 7.73 16.78 28.69
C ARG A 726 8.10 18.25 28.91
N LYS A 727 7.28 19.02 29.63
CA LYS A 727 7.64 20.39 30.05
C LYS A 727 8.90 20.43 30.92
N ASN A 728 9.09 19.39 31.73
CA ASN A 728 10.27 19.25 32.61
C ASN A 728 11.49 18.65 31.89
N TYR A 729 11.31 18.06 30.69
CA TYR A 729 12.35 17.33 29.97
C TYR A 729 13.56 18.19 29.55
N PRO A 730 13.42 19.46 29.11
CA PRO A 730 14.59 20.31 28.85
C PRO A 730 15.43 20.56 30.11
N ALA A 731 14.79 20.71 31.27
CA ALA A 731 15.47 20.88 32.55
C ALA A 731 16.16 19.59 33.02
N LEU A 732 15.56 18.43 32.71
CA LEU A 732 16.12 17.11 33.02
C LEU A 732 17.32 16.77 32.12
N LEU A 733 17.26 17.07 30.83
CA LEU A 733 18.39 16.96 29.91
C LEU A 733 19.55 17.85 30.33
N ALA A 734 19.26 19.10 30.71
CA ALA A 734 20.27 20.03 31.21
C ALA A 734 20.91 19.56 32.54
N SER A 735 20.15 18.89 33.42
CA SER A 735 20.69 18.34 34.66
C SER A 735 21.50 17.05 34.42
N GLN A 736 21.05 16.19 33.49
CA GLN A 736 21.76 14.97 33.11
C GLN A 736 23.06 15.27 32.36
N GLU A 737 23.09 16.29 31.49
CA GLU A 737 24.33 16.77 30.86
C GLU A 737 25.30 17.37 31.88
N LYS A 738 24.79 18.11 32.88
CA LYS A 738 25.62 18.61 34.00
C LYS A 738 26.15 17.47 34.85
N ALA A 739 25.33 16.47 35.17
CA ALA A 739 25.74 15.29 35.93
C ALA A 739 26.78 14.46 35.15
N ALA A 740 26.56 14.22 33.86
CA ALA A 740 27.52 13.50 33.01
C ALA A 740 28.86 14.24 32.90
N LYS A 741 28.85 15.58 32.82
CA LYS A 741 30.07 16.40 32.88
C LYS A 741 30.76 16.31 34.25
N ALA A 742 30.01 16.32 35.35
CA ALA A 742 30.54 16.17 36.70
C ALA A 742 31.16 14.78 36.93
N THR A 743 30.52 13.70 36.48
CA THR A 743 31.08 12.33 36.59
C THR A 743 32.33 12.15 35.73
N LYS A 744 32.40 12.83 34.57
CA LYS A 744 33.58 12.82 33.69
C LYS A 744 34.73 13.67 34.27
N ALA A 745 34.43 14.72 35.03
CA ALA A 745 35.41 15.50 35.78
C ALA A 745 35.94 14.73 36.99
N ALA A 746 35.07 14.08 37.77
CA ALA A 746 35.45 13.24 38.91
C ALA A 746 36.35 12.07 38.50
N LYS A 747 36.04 11.38 37.40
CA LYS A 747 36.93 10.34 36.84
C LYS A 747 38.28 10.88 36.37
N LYS A 748 38.36 12.15 35.99
CA LYS A 748 39.62 12.79 35.55
C LYS A 748 40.46 13.22 36.75
N GLU A 749 39.83 13.66 37.83
CA GLU A 749 40.48 13.93 39.12
C GLU A 749 40.98 12.66 39.81
N ASP A 750 40.23 11.55 39.75
CA ASP A 750 40.69 10.25 40.29
C ASP A 750 41.90 9.69 39.53
N VAL A 751 41.98 9.91 38.21
CA VAL A 751 43.15 9.54 37.40
C VAL A 751 44.37 10.44 37.72
N LEU A 752 44.15 11.74 37.93
CA LEU A 752 45.21 12.68 38.35
C LEU A 752 45.71 12.44 39.79
N LEU A 753 44.83 11.97 40.69
CA LEU A 753 45.18 11.58 42.07
C LEU A 753 45.96 10.26 42.11
N TYR A 754 45.67 9.32 41.20
CA TYR A 754 46.46 8.10 41.03
C TYR A 754 47.84 8.38 40.44
N GLU A 755 47.95 9.30 39.48
CA GLU A 755 49.25 9.71 38.89
C GLU A 755 50.10 10.53 39.86
N ARG A 756 49.51 11.30 40.79
CA ARG A 756 50.26 12.02 41.85
C ARG A 756 50.77 11.15 43.00
N LYS A 757 50.24 9.93 43.18
CA LYS A 757 50.76 8.97 44.19
C LYS A 757 51.80 8.00 43.63
N GLY A 758 51.97 7.92 42.30
CA GLY A 758 52.88 6.98 41.63
C GLY A 758 54.26 7.54 41.28
N GLY A 759 54.53 8.82 41.53
CA GLY A 759 55.78 9.46 41.11
C GLY A 759 56.38 10.34 42.21
N GLY A 760 57.22 9.76 43.06
CA GLY A 760 58.14 10.53 43.89
C GLY A 760 58.46 9.93 45.26
N ALA A 761 59.34 8.93 45.30
CA ALA A 761 60.43 8.87 46.29
C ALA A 761 61.51 7.88 45.80
N ASN A 762 62.65 8.48 45.49
CA ASN A 762 63.89 7.89 45.00
C ASN A 762 64.80 7.43 46.15
N VAL A 763 65.67 6.45 45.85
CA VAL A 763 67.13 6.46 46.13
C VAL A 763 67.59 6.81 47.56
N THR A 764 68.04 5.80 48.31
CA THR A 764 69.45 5.52 48.69
C THR A 764 69.54 4.13 49.28
#